data_AF-A0A3A0B8R7-F1
#
_entry.id   AF-A0A3A0B8R7-F1
#
_cell.length_a   1.000
_cell.length_b   1.000
_cell.length_c   1.000
_cell.angle_alpha   90.00
_cell.angle_beta   90.00
_cell.angle_gamma   90.00
#
_symmetry.space_group_name_H-M   'P 1'
#
loop_
_entity.id
_entity.type
_entity.pdbx_description
1 polymer ?
#
loop_
_entity_poly.entity_id
_entity_poly.type
_entity_poly.pdbx_seq_one_letter_code
_entity_poly.pdbx_strand_id
1 'polypeptide(L)'
;MSLILRSIFKRTVLLISTLIFWMSLISANTGKYLSPNDDINNVFTNIGNISLTVTNYGTIGNGFVNFPSQPSCQYPINSGIEHLFLGGLWVGGVKNGQTYVTTAAVDVTTGNRNVGFEFTNAPGSGILHRSNLQTSPFFRPDAISAQDFVTDFFDTNLTVNGTVIQEHEPLGIKVLLETYAYDLNFANSFVILNYKIVNIGYKGNTDPIDSIYIGLWADAVVRNTNITPPGGTSFFNKGANGFIDTLRMAYEYDYSGDPGFTDSYLGQALLGVSPRPDNELVNNRTHYTIWQFRNSTDPVYFSPTVDNDVTLRGGRYQKLQGYLTINPPTMIDTVRINQLRHSPSNRSTLLSYGPMANSDGQRLQLNYANDTINIVYAIVCAKKKGTDPQTLDTDFQKEDLYVNLGWAQRSYDNGYKLPSPPDAPITRAEIEDKKVTLWWSKNSEKSVDPISGLEDFEGYKIYRTKPQAQLELNTDLEQQLDIIADFDSINNIGNNTGFGFIKLSEPMMFDGDTNKYWYKFEFPNQLNGFMYVYTVTAYDKGDEEQGLGPLESSKLGNSKRIVVGTPANNNADAEVGVYPNPYYGNAIWDGTGNKREVLRKIYFFNLPSNCEISIWTLSGDLVDRFEHNAETYNASDLEWFNTYSDGTQKFAGGEHAWDLISKDEQAVASGLYFFTVKDHKSGEIKRGKFLIVK
;
A
#
# COMPACT_ATOMS: atom_id res chain seq x y z
N MET A 1 24.42 -29.41 36.41
CA MET A 1 23.32 -29.07 35.50
C MET A 1 22.84 -27.66 35.86
N SER A 2 23.40 -26.65 35.20
CA SER A 2 23.61 -25.31 35.77
C SER A 2 22.40 -24.39 35.67
N LEU A 3 22.37 -23.36 36.52
CA LEU A 3 21.40 -22.27 36.58
C LEU A 3 21.07 -21.60 35.23
N ILE A 4 21.93 -21.78 34.22
CA ILE A 4 21.77 -21.25 32.86
C ILE A 4 20.57 -21.91 32.14
N LEU A 5 20.39 -23.23 32.29
CA LEU A 5 19.24 -23.95 31.70
C LEU A 5 17.90 -23.52 32.33
N ARG A 6 17.88 -23.21 33.64
CA ARG A 6 16.68 -22.69 34.31
C ARG A 6 16.36 -21.23 33.94
N SER A 7 17.37 -20.42 33.63
CA SER A 7 17.21 -19.05 33.15
C SER A 7 16.67 -19.00 31.73
N ILE A 8 17.16 -19.87 30.84
CA ILE A 8 16.68 -19.99 29.47
C ILE A 8 15.24 -20.52 29.47
N PHE A 9 14.95 -21.60 30.22
CA PHE A 9 13.61 -22.16 30.33
C PHE A 9 12.58 -21.17 30.89
N LYS A 10 12.96 -20.36 31.90
CA LYS A 10 12.09 -19.29 32.43
C LYS A 10 11.88 -18.13 31.45
N ARG A 11 12.88 -17.76 30.64
CA ARG A 11 12.73 -16.71 29.61
C ARG A 11 11.87 -17.18 28.43
N THR A 12 11.99 -18.45 28.03
CA THR A 12 11.17 -19.03 26.96
C THR A 12 9.70 -19.19 27.38
N VAL A 13 9.45 -19.65 28.61
CA VAL A 13 8.07 -19.77 29.14
C VAL A 13 7.43 -18.38 29.37
N LEU A 14 8.21 -17.37 29.77
CA LEU A 14 7.70 -16.00 29.94
C LEU A 14 7.37 -15.36 28.59
N LEU A 15 8.21 -15.53 27.55
CA LEU A 15 7.95 -15.06 26.19
C LEU A 15 6.68 -15.70 25.57
N ILE A 16 6.46 -16.98 25.82
CA ILE A 16 5.29 -17.73 25.32
C ILE A 16 4.01 -17.30 26.04
N SER A 17 4.06 -17.05 27.36
CA SER A 17 2.90 -16.53 28.11
C SER A 17 2.52 -15.10 27.70
N THR A 18 3.49 -14.26 27.33
CA THR A 18 3.21 -12.93 26.76
C THR A 18 2.71 -13.00 25.31
N LEU A 19 3.11 -14.00 24.53
CA LEU A 19 2.58 -14.22 23.17
C LEU A 19 1.09 -14.61 23.20
N ILE A 20 0.70 -15.47 24.15
CA ILE A 20 -0.70 -15.86 24.36
C ILE A 20 -1.55 -14.67 24.85
N PHE A 21 -0.97 -13.78 25.67
CA PHE A 21 -1.67 -12.58 26.17
C PHE A 21 -1.85 -11.49 25.10
N TRP A 22 -0.87 -11.31 24.20
CA TRP A 22 -0.98 -10.40 23.05
C TRP A 22 -1.91 -10.92 21.95
N MET A 23 -2.04 -12.25 21.81
CA MET A 23 -2.99 -12.87 20.89
C MET A 23 -4.46 -12.73 21.32
N SER A 24 -4.74 -12.27 22.54
CA SER A 24 -6.11 -12.07 23.07
C SER A 24 -6.59 -10.61 23.09
N LEU A 25 -5.80 -9.65 22.56
CA LEU A 25 -6.18 -8.23 22.49
C LEU A 25 -6.13 -7.70 21.05
N ILE A 26 -6.98 -8.27 20.19
CA ILE A 26 -7.37 -7.63 18.93
C ILE A 26 -8.79 -7.11 19.09
N SER A 27 -8.94 -5.97 19.77
CA SER A 27 -10.13 -5.12 19.68
C SER A 27 -9.82 -3.74 20.24
N ALA A 28 -9.47 -2.82 19.35
CA ALA A 28 -9.59 -1.40 19.59
C ALA A 28 -9.61 -0.69 18.24
N ASN A 29 -10.77 -0.67 17.56
CA ASN A 29 -11.16 0.48 16.71
C ASN A 29 -12.57 0.48 16.11
N THR A 30 -13.48 -0.42 16.49
CA THR A 30 -14.89 -0.27 16.11
C THR A 30 -15.78 -0.56 17.32
N GLY A 31 -16.71 0.35 17.64
CA GLY A 31 -17.62 0.26 18.79
C GLY A 31 -18.68 -0.85 18.71
N LYS A 32 -18.42 -1.96 18.01
CA LYS A 32 -19.25 -3.17 17.99
C LYS A 32 -18.42 -4.36 18.46
N TYR A 33 -18.89 -5.04 19.50
CA TYR A 33 -18.35 -6.33 19.89
C TYR A 33 -18.62 -7.33 18.77
N LEU A 34 -17.56 -7.79 18.08
CA LEU A 34 -17.70 -8.74 17.00
C LEU A 34 -18.14 -10.11 17.57
N SER A 35 -19.11 -10.77 16.94
CA SER A 35 -19.53 -12.14 17.28
C SER A 35 -18.73 -13.20 16.51
N PRO A 36 -18.78 -14.50 16.85
CA PRO A 36 -18.15 -15.57 16.05
C PRO A 36 -18.71 -15.68 14.63
N ASN A 37 -19.82 -15.00 14.36
CA ASN A 37 -20.53 -14.95 13.10
C ASN A 37 -20.20 -13.69 12.29
N ASP A 38 -19.33 -12.82 12.81
CA ASP A 38 -18.97 -11.56 12.17
C ASP A 38 -17.79 -11.80 11.23
N ASP A 39 -18.13 -12.37 10.08
CA ASP A 39 -17.23 -12.54 8.95
C ASP A 39 -16.79 -11.18 8.43
N ILE A 40 -15.48 -10.96 8.43
CA ILE A 40 -14.87 -9.81 7.79
C ILE A 40 -14.33 -10.30 6.45
N ASN A 41 -15.03 -9.93 5.39
CA ASN A 41 -14.73 -10.32 4.02
C ASN A 41 -14.64 -9.12 3.06
N ASN A 42 -14.55 -7.91 3.61
CA ASN A 42 -14.53 -6.64 2.88
C ASN A 42 -13.18 -5.90 3.02
N VAL A 43 -12.16 -6.56 3.57
CA VAL A 43 -10.81 -6.00 3.74
C VAL A 43 -9.92 -6.49 2.61
N PHE A 44 -9.20 -5.57 1.99
CA PHE A 44 -8.28 -5.87 0.89
C PHE A 44 -7.10 -4.91 0.92
N THR A 45 -5.98 -5.35 0.36
CA THR A 45 -4.80 -4.48 0.27
C THR A 45 -5.11 -3.32 -0.66
N ASN A 46 -4.75 -2.11 -0.27
CA ASN A 46 -4.94 -0.90 -1.08
C ASN A 46 -3.71 0.01 -1.05
N ILE A 47 -2.60 -0.52 -0.55
CA ILE A 47 -1.27 0.04 -0.73
C ILE A 47 -0.55 -0.68 -1.87
N GLY A 48 0.35 0.01 -2.56
CA GLY A 48 1.06 -0.55 -3.71
C GLY A 48 0.15 -0.65 -4.94
N ASN A 49 0.35 -1.69 -5.76
CA ASN A 49 -0.31 -1.88 -7.04
C ASN A 49 -1.01 -3.24 -7.18
N ILE A 50 -1.19 -3.97 -6.07
CA ILE A 50 -1.97 -5.20 -5.99
C ILE A 50 -3.05 -5.06 -4.91
N SER A 51 -4.28 -5.41 -5.26
CA SER A 51 -5.40 -5.39 -4.31
C SER A 51 -5.94 -6.80 -4.07
N LEU A 52 -5.48 -7.44 -3.01
CA LEU A 52 -5.86 -8.78 -2.59
C LEU A 52 -6.83 -8.73 -1.40
N THR A 53 -8.02 -9.31 -1.54
CA THR A 53 -8.93 -9.49 -0.40
C THR A 53 -8.38 -10.54 0.57
N VAL A 54 -8.50 -10.26 1.87
CA VAL A 54 -8.14 -11.17 2.98
C VAL A 54 -9.32 -11.24 3.94
N THR A 55 -9.60 -12.43 4.46
CA THR A 55 -10.71 -12.65 5.39
C THR A 55 -10.25 -13.11 6.75
N ASN A 56 -11.06 -12.86 7.78
CA ASN A 56 -10.78 -13.35 9.15
C ASN A 56 -11.08 -14.84 9.35
N TYR A 57 -11.43 -15.56 8.28
CA TYR A 57 -11.66 -17.01 8.29
C TYR A 57 -10.73 -17.76 7.32
N GLY A 58 -9.65 -17.11 6.87
CA GLY A 58 -8.51 -17.77 6.22
C GLY A 58 -8.53 -17.84 4.70
N THR A 59 -9.52 -17.23 4.04
CA THR A 59 -9.54 -17.12 2.57
C THR A 59 -8.80 -15.89 2.10
N ILE A 60 -8.22 -16.01 0.90
CA ILE A 60 -7.77 -14.89 0.07
C ILE A 60 -8.65 -14.81 -1.17
N GLY A 61 -8.88 -13.60 -1.67
CA GLY A 61 -9.94 -13.37 -2.65
C GLY A 61 -11.34 -13.46 -2.03
N ASN A 62 -12.37 -13.18 -2.83
CA ASN A 62 -13.75 -13.06 -2.35
C ASN A 62 -14.79 -13.79 -3.21
N GLY A 63 -14.36 -14.58 -4.19
CA GLY A 63 -15.26 -15.31 -5.09
C GLY A 63 -16.20 -14.39 -5.90
N PHE A 64 -15.80 -13.13 -6.12
CA PHE A 64 -16.58 -12.08 -6.77
C PHE A 64 -17.96 -11.78 -6.14
N VAL A 65 -18.17 -12.12 -4.87
CA VAL A 65 -19.46 -11.90 -4.17
C VAL A 65 -19.84 -10.42 -4.10
N ASN A 66 -18.86 -9.54 -3.98
CA ASN A 66 -19.03 -8.09 -3.88
C ASN A 66 -18.58 -7.36 -5.16
N PHE A 67 -18.54 -8.04 -6.31
CA PHE A 67 -18.21 -7.40 -7.58
C PHE A 67 -19.29 -6.37 -7.98
N PRO A 68 -18.94 -5.19 -8.53
CA PRO A 68 -17.59 -4.67 -8.79
C PRO A 68 -17.01 -3.79 -7.66
N SER A 69 -17.70 -3.67 -6.52
CA SER A 69 -17.29 -2.75 -5.45
C SER A 69 -16.09 -3.22 -4.64
N GLN A 70 -15.72 -4.50 -4.74
CA GLN A 70 -14.57 -5.06 -4.05
C GLN A 70 -13.78 -6.01 -4.96
N PRO A 71 -12.47 -5.79 -5.10
CA PRO A 71 -11.60 -6.66 -5.88
C PRO A 71 -11.36 -8.00 -5.17
N SER A 72 -11.17 -9.07 -5.91
CA SER A 72 -10.76 -10.35 -5.34
C SER A 72 -9.23 -10.41 -5.24
N CYS A 73 -8.55 -10.26 -6.37
CA CYS A 73 -7.12 -9.97 -6.48
C CYS A 73 -6.92 -9.17 -7.77
N GLN A 74 -6.91 -7.84 -7.67
CA GLN A 74 -6.82 -6.97 -8.84
C GLN A 74 -5.40 -6.43 -9.02
N TYR A 75 -4.86 -6.55 -10.24
CA TYR A 75 -3.57 -5.98 -10.61
C TYR A 75 -3.56 -5.51 -12.09
N PRO A 76 -3.05 -4.32 -12.39
CA PRO A 76 -2.84 -3.19 -11.49
C PRO A 76 -4.13 -2.83 -10.73
N ILE A 77 -4.02 -2.18 -9.58
CA ILE A 77 -5.19 -1.64 -8.89
C ILE A 77 -5.96 -0.71 -9.84
N ASN A 78 -7.29 -0.76 -9.79
CA ASN A 78 -8.24 -0.05 -10.64
C ASN A 78 -8.22 -0.43 -12.13
N SER A 79 -7.47 -1.46 -12.55
CA SER A 79 -7.42 -1.87 -13.96
C SER A 79 -8.69 -2.60 -14.45
N GLY A 80 -9.47 -3.16 -13.52
CA GLY A 80 -10.52 -4.13 -13.83
C GLY A 80 -9.97 -5.49 -14.28
N ILE A 81 -8.68 -5.78 -14.09
CA ILE A 81 -8.10 -7.09 -14.36
C ILE A 81 -7.99 -7.83 -13.03
N GLU A 82 -8.81 -8.87 -12.87
CA GLU A 82 -8.76 -9.77 -11.73
C GLU A 82 -7.81 -10.92 -12.03
N HIS A 83 -7.20 -11.47 -10.97
CA HIS A 83 -6.20 -12.52 -11.04
C HIS A 83 -6.57 -13.76 -10.22
N LEU A 84 -7.48 -13.63 -9.25
CA LEU A 84 -7.85 -14.71 -8.33
C LEU A 84 -9.36 -14.72 -8.13
N PHE A 85 -10.00 -15.89 -8.27
CA PHE A 85 -11.37 -16.07 -7.80
C PHE A 85 -11.38 -16.22 -6.28
N LEU A 86 -10.66 -17.22 -5.78
CA LEU A 86 -10.59 -17.54 -4.36
C LEU A 86 -9.34 -18.39 -4.08
N GLY A 87 -8.81 -18.32 -2.88
CA GLY A 87 -7.73 -19.17 -2.40
C GLY A 87 -7.75 -19.33 -0.89
N GLY A 88 -6.91 -20.21 -0.36
CA GLY A 88 -6.82 -20.42 1.08
C GLY A 88 -5.89 -21.56 1.50
N LEU A 89 -5.51 -21.54 2.78
CA LEU A 89 -4.61 -22.53 3.37
C LEU A 89 -5.29 -23.90 3.51
N TRP A 90 -4.56 -24.97 3.23
CA TRP A 90 -4.90 -26.36 3.53
C TRP A 90 -3.86 -26.91 4.50
N VAL A 91 -4.32 -27.57 5.56
CA VAL A 91 -3.45 -28.25 6.54
C VAL A 91 -3.92 -29.69 6.67
N GLY A 92 -3.06 -30.63 6.31
CA GLY A 92 -3.31 -32.06 6.43
C GLY A 92 -2.34 -32.72 7.40
N GLY A 93 -2.80 -33.75 8.11
CA GLY A 93 -1.95 -34.50 9.03
C GLY A 93 -2.62 -35.79 9.50
N VAL A 94 -1.84 -36.57 10.25
CA VAL A 94 -2.29 -37.83 10.86
C VAL A 94 -2.36 -37.63 12.37
N LYS A 95 -3.53 -37.90 12.96
CA LYS A 95 -3.78 -37.84 14.40
C LYS A 95 -4.47 -39.13 14.81
N ASN A 96 -3.94 -39.84 15.81
CA ASN A 96 -4.47 -41.13 16.26
C ASN A 96 -4.62 -42.18 15.13
N GLY A 97 -3.71 -42.18 14.16
CA GLY A 97 -3.72 -43.10 13.02
C GLY A 97 -4.74 -42.76 11.94
N GLN A 98 -5.53 -41.69 12.10
CA GLN A 98 -6.49 -41.21 11.13
C GLN A 98 -5.95 -39.97 10.42
N THR A 99 -6.18 -39.89 9.11
CA THR A 99 -5.84 -38.72 8.28
C THR A 99 -6.99 -37.70 8.33
N TYR A 100 -6.63 -36.43 8.51
CA TYR A 100 -7.53 -35.29 8.49
C TYR A 100 -6.94 -34.19 7.60
N VAL A 101 -7.81 -33.43 6.96
CA VAL A 101 -7.45 -32.20 6.25
C VAL A 101 -8.46 -31.12 6.60
N THR A 102 -7.96 -29.95 6.98
CA THR A 102 -8.76 -28.74 7.13
C THR A 102 -8.35 -27.72 6.07
N THR A 103 -9.33 -27.00 5.53
CA THR A 103 -9.19 -26.16 4.34
C THR A 103 -9.91 -24.83 4.54
N ALA A 104 -9.32 -23.74 4.04
CA ALA A 104 -9.97 -22.43 4.03
C ALA A 104 -10.88 -22.24 2.83
N ALA A 105 -10.54 -22.86 1.69
CA ALA A 105 -11.32 -22.81 0.48
C ALA A 105 -11.05 -24.03 -0.40
N VAL A 106 -12.02 -24.39 -1.23
CA VAL A 106 -11.96 -25.46 -2.24
C VAL A 106 -12.78 -25.06 -3.47
N ASP A 107 -12.77 -25.87 -4.53
CA ASP A 107 -13.60 -25.71 -5.73
C ASP A 107 -15.07 -25.42 -5.40
N VAL A 108 -15.51 -24.18 -5.64
CA VAL A 108 -16.91 -23.77 -5.48
C VAL A 108 -17.40 -22.88 -6.61
N THR A 109 -18.72 -22.87 -6.83
CA THR A 109 -19.37 -21.94 -7.74
C THR A 109 -19.61 -20.56 -7.12
N THR A 110 -19.70 -20.51 -5.80
CA THR A 110 -19.91 -19.32 -4.97
C THR A 110 -19.26 -19.59 -3.61
N GLY A 111 -18.68 -18.57 -2.97
CA GLY A 111 -17.95 -18.67 -1.69
C GLY A 111 -18.82 -19.00 -0.46
N ASN A 112 -19.81 -19.88 -0.57
CA ASN A 112 -20.66 -20.31 0.53
C ASN A 112 -19.87 -21.22 1.47
N ARG A 113 -19.82 -20.86 2.75
CA ARG A 113 -19.04 -21.52 3.80
C ARG A 113 -19.67 -22.85 4.25
N ASN A 114 -19.52 -23.89 3.44
CA ASN A 114 -19.94 -25.28 3.72
C ASN A 114 -18.70 -26.23 3.60
N VAL A 115 -18.83 -27.43 3.03
CA VAL A 115 -17.72 -28.37 2.81
C VAL A 115 -16.53 -27.66 2.16
N GLY A 116 -15.34 -27.79 2.76
CA GLY A 116 -14.11 -27.17 2.28
C GLY A 116 -13.89 -25.71 2.69
N PHE A 117 -14.66 -25.23 3.68
CA PHE A 117 -14.51 -23.93 4.35
C PHE A 117 -14.52 -24.14 5.87
N GLU A 118 -13.54 -24.91 6.33
CA GLU A 118 -13.49 -25.48 7.67
C GLU A 118 -12.87 -24.53 8.69
N PHE A 119 -12.12 -23.52 8.22
CA PHE A 119 -11.63 -22.44 9.05
C PHE A 119 -12.69 -21.38 9.35
N THR A 120 -12.67 -20.91 10.60
CA THR A 120 -13.64 -19.96 11.16
C THR A 120 -12.97 -18.98 12.11
N ASN A 121 -13.59 -17.83 12.31
CA ASN A 121 -13.18 -16.80 13.25
C ASN A 121 -13.70 -17.11 14.68
N ALA A 122 -13.06 -16.53 15.69
CA ALA A 122 -13.50 -16.59 17.07
C ALA A 122 -14.47 -15.42 17.41
N PRO A 123 -15.30 -15.54 18.46
CA PRO A 123 -15.99 -14.37 19.01
C PRO A 123 -15.00 -13.24 19.31
N GLY A 124 -15.28 -12.06 18.77
CA GLY A 124 -14.46 -10.87 18.97
C GLY A 124 -13.23 -10.75 18.06
N SER A 125 -12.87 -11.80 17.29
CA SER A 125 -11.72 -11.74 16.40
C SER A 125 -12.06 -10.97 15.12
N GLY A 126 -11.23 -10.00 14.77
CA GLY A 126 -11.32 -9.24 13.54
C GLY A 126 -10.04 -9.31 12.71
N ILE A 127 -9.88 -8.31 11.84
CA ILE A 127 -8.62 -8.06 11.13
C ILE A 127 -8.01 -6.81 11.74
N LEU A 128 -6.82 -6.93 12.32
CA LEU A 128 -6.04 -5.80 12.80
C LEU A 128 -5.29 -5.18 11.63
N HIS A 129 -5.47 -3.87 11.44
CA HIS A 129 -4.74 -3.07 10.46
C HIS A 129 -3.54 -2.42 11.14
N ARG A 130 -2.36 -2.54 10.53
CA ARG A 130 -1.14 -1.82 10.96
C ARG A 130 -0.41 -1.25 9.75
N SER A 131 0.38 -0.20 9.96
CA SER A 131 1.21 0.40 8.92
C SER A 131 2.48 0.97 9.53
N ASN A 132 3.61 0.79 8.85
CA ASN A 132 4.88 1.43 9.23
C ASN A 132 5.01 2.87 8.67
N LEU A 133 4.05 3.32 7.85
CA LEU A 133 4.01 4.66 7.29
C LEU A 133 3.52 5.65 8.35
N GLN A 134 4.34 6.64 8.69
CA GLN A 134 4.00 7.67 9.71
C GLN A 134 2.75 8.50 9.35
N THR A 135 2.41 8.58 8.07
CA THR A 135 1.23 9.28 7.55
C THR A 135 -0.05 8.46 7.63
N SER A 136 0.04 7.16 7.93
CA SER A 136 -1.12 6.28 7.98
C SER A 136 -1.92 6.48 9.27
N PRO A 137 -3.27 6.50 9.22
CA PRO A 137 -4.10 6.47 10.43
C PRO A 137 -3.95 5.15 11.22
N PHE A 138 -3.34 4.13 10.60
CA PHE A 138 -3.00 2.85 11.23
C PHE A 138 -1.52 2.76 11.62
N PHE A 139 -0.80 3.88 11.68
CA PHE A 139 0.62 3.90 12.03
C PHE A 139 0.87 3.20 13.37
N ARG A 140 1.79 2.24 13.35
CA ARG A 140 2.23 1.52 14.54
C ARG A 140 3.73 1.21 14.46
N PRO A 141 4.51 1.44 15.54
CA PRO A 141 5.93 1.10 15.55
C PRO A 141 6.23 -0.40 15.40
N ASP A 142 5.27 -1.27 15.69
CA ASP A 142 5.37 -2.73 15.54
C ASP A 142 4.85 -3.25 14.18
N ALA A 143 4.45 -2.36 13.27
CA ALA A 143 4.08 -2.74 11.91
C ALA A 143 5.31 -3.13 11.09
N ILE A 144 5.15 -4.12 10.21
CA ILE A 144 6.23 -4.67 9.39
C ILE A 144 6.33 -3.96 8.04
N SER A 145 5.18 -3.72 7.40
CA SER A 145 5.11 -3.18 6.03
C SER A 145 4.21 -1.94 5.95
N ALA A 146 4.06 -1.40 4.73
CA ALA A 146 3.24 -0.23 4.49
C ALA A 146 1.75 -0.51 4.79
N GLN A 147 1.32 -1.76 4.63
CA GLN A 147 0.03 -2.24 5.10
C GLN A 147 0.12 -3.70 5.56
N ASP A 148 -0.18 -3.89 6.85
CA ASP A 148 -0.32 -5.21 7.45
C ASP A 148 -1.78 -5.51 7.74
N PHE A 149 -2.19 -6.75 7.45
CA PHE A 149 -3.38 -7.35 8.06
C PHE A 149 -2.96 -8.49 8.98
N VAL A 150 -3.52 -8.51 10.18
CA VAL A 150 -3.27 -9.58 11.16
C VAL A 150 -4.60 -10.16 11.61
N THR A 151 -4.79 -11.46 11.44
CA THR A 151 -6.02 -12.15 11.83
C THR A 151 -5.76 -13.60 12.18
N ASP A 152 -6.58 -14.17 13.05
CA ASP A 152 -6.51 -15.56 13.44
C ASP A 152 -7.82 -16.31 13.18
N PHE A 153 -7.67 -17.59 12.84
CA PHE A 153 -8.79 -18.47 12.53
C PHE A 153 -8.50 -19.91 12.96
N PHE A 154 -9.56 -20.70 13.09
CA PHE A 154 -9.58 -21.97 13.80
C PHE A 154 -10.40 -22.97 13.02
N ASP A 155 -9.98 -24.24 13.05
CA ASP A 155 -10.76 -25.34 12.50
C ASP A 155 -11.69 -25.98 13.55
N THR A 156 -11.76 -25.45 14.77
CA THR A 156 -12.48 -26.13 15.87
C THR A 156 -13.99 -25.96 15.85
N ASN A 157 -14.52 -25.02 15.06
CA ASN A 157 -15.95 -24.78 14.97
C ASN A 157 -16.58 -25.71 13.93
N LEU A 158 -17.72 -26.30 14.25
CA LEU A 158 -18.49 -27.15 13.32
C LEU A 158 -19.66 -26.43 12.65
N THR A 159 -19.87 -25.17 13.00
CA THR A 159 -20.99 -24.37 12.48
C THR A 159 -20.56 -22.93 12.22
N VAL A 160 -21.10 -22.34 11.16
CA VAL A 160 -20.98 -20.92 10.81
C VAL A 160 -22.39 -20.36 10.63
N ASN A 161 -22.74 -19.28 11.32
CA ASN A 161 -24.07 -18.65 11.22
C ASN A 161 -25.24 -19.65 11.45
N GLY A 162 -25.03 -20.64 12.33
CA GLY A 162 -26.01 -21.71 12.61
C GLY A 162 -26.09 -22.81 11.54
N THR A 163 -25.30 -22.74 10.47
CA THR A 163 -25.19 -23.78 9.44
C THR A 163 -24.04 -24.71 9.77
N VAL A 164 -24.27 -26.03 9.69
CA VAL A 164 -23.23 -27.05 9.92
C VAL A 164 -22.26 -27.07 8.75
N ILE A 165 -20.96 -27.08 9.04
CA ILE A 165 -19.90 -27.36 8.06
C ILE A 165 -19.89 -28.88 7.85
N GLN A 166 -20.39 -29.32 6.70
CA GLN A 166 -20.47 -30.75 6.40
C GLN A 166 -19.07 -31.35 6.20
N GLU A 167 -18.91 -32.63 6.56
CA GLU A 167 -17.68 -33.41 6.37
C GLU A 167 -16.43 -32.86 7.09
N HIS A 168 -16.63 -31.98 8.08
CA HIS A 168 -15.55 -31.38 8.85
C HIS A 168 -15.23 -32.17 10.14
N GLU A 169 -14.01 -32.69 10.21
CA GLU A 169 -13.44 -33.31 11.40
C GLU A 169 -12.19 -32.51 11.84
N PRO A 170 -12.28 -31.68 12.89
CA PRO A 170 -11.18 -30.78 13.28
C PRO A 170 -9.87 -31.50 13.64
N LEU A 171 -8.76 -31.02 13.07
CA LEU A 171 -7.40 -31.29 13.55
C LEU A 171 -7.19 -30.69 14.95
N GLY A 172 -7.86 -29.57 15.24
CA GLY A 172 -7.73 -28.82 16.49
C GLY A 172 -6.56 -27.85 16.43
N ILE A 173 -6.53 -27.02 15.39
CA ILE A 173 -5.48 -26.06 15.11
C ILE A 173 -6.00 -24.61 15.12
N LYS A 174 -5.08 -23.72 15.50
CA LYS A 174 -5.21 -22.27 15.30
C LYS A 174 -4.19 -21.84 14.26
N VAL A 175 -4.60 -20.95 13.38
CA VAL A 175 -3.75 -20.30 12.39
C VAL A 175 -3.76 -18.80 12.64
N LEU A 176 -2.59 -18.18 12.68
CA LEU A 176 -2.40 -16.74 12.62
C LEU A 176 -1.88 -16.39 11.23
N LEU A 177 -2.60 -15.53 10.51
CA LEU A 177 -2.18 -14.95 9.23
C LEU A 177 -1.74 -13.51 9.46
N GLU A 178 -0.52 -13.21 9.04
CA GLU A 178 -0.03 -11.85 8.85
C GLU A 178 0.23 -11.63 7.36
N THR A 179 -0.35 -10.58 6.77
CA THR A 179 -0.06 -10.18 5.39
C THR A 179 0.81 -8.94 5.35
N TYR A 180 1.71 -8.85 4.38
CA TYR A 180 2.59 -7.69 4.21
C TYR A 180 2.53 -7.18 2.77
N ALA A 181 2.24 -5.88 2.61
CA ALA A 181 2.19 -5.17 1.34
C ALA A 181 3.00 -3.87 1.40
N TYR A 182 3.63 -3.52 0.28
CA TYR A 182 4.59 -2.41 0.19
C TYR A 182 4.15 -1.38 -0.85
N ASP A 183 4.57 -0.12 -0.67
CA ASP A 183 4.29 1.01 -1.56
C ASP A 183 5.48 1.38 -2.47
N LEU A 184 6.60 0.67 -2.34
CA LEU A 184 7.81 0.90 -3.14
C LEU A 184 7.60 0.42 -4.59
N ASN A 185 8.03 1.22 -5.57
CA ASN A 185 7.79 0.94 -7.00
C ASN A 185 8.26 -0.45 -7.46
N PHE A 186 9.33 -0.98 -6.89
CA PHE A 186 9.88 -2.30 -7.20
C PHE A 186 9.27 -3.45 -6.38
N ALA A 187 8.46 -3.14 -5.36
CA ALA A 187 7.88 -4.11 -4.43
C ALA A 187 6.37 -3.95 -4.21
N ASN A 188 5.69 -3.20 -5.09
CA ASN A 188 4.26 -2.92 -5.00
C ASN A 188 3.36 -3.96 -5.68
N SER A 189 3.93 -5.03 -6.23
CA SER A 189 3.22 -6.01 -7.08
C SER A 189 3.10 -7.39 -6.43
N PHE A 190 3.26 -7.48 -5.10
CA PHE A 190 3.06 -8.71 -4.36
C PHE A 190 2.51 -8.48 -2.96
N VAL A 191 1.88 -9.52 -2.39
CA VAL A 191 1.46 -9.60 -0.99
C VAL A 191 2.06 -10.87 -0.39
N ILE A 192 2.81 -10.73 0.71
CA ILE A 192 3.32 -11.87 1.47
C ILE A 192 2.23 -12.37 2.41
N LEU A 193 2.08 -13.69 2.52
CA LEU A 193 1.16 -14.39 3.40
C LEU A 193 1.95 -15.25 4.39
N ASN A 194 2.07 -14.78 5.63
CA ASN A 194 2.84 -15.43 6.69
C ASN A 194 1.89 -16.18 7.63
N TYR A 195 1.87 -17.52 7.55
CA TYR A 195 0.99 -18.36 8.35
C TYR A 195 1.75 -19.01 9.50
N LYS A 196 1.28 -18.82 10.73
CA LYS A 196 1.74 -19.53 11.92
C LYS A 196 0.66 -20.48 12.41
N ILE A 197 0.98 -21.76 12.57
CA ILE A 197 0.04 -22.84 12.86
C ILE A 197 0.45 -23.51 14.17
N VAL A 198 -0.51 -23.69 15.07
CA VAL A 198 -0.32 -24.33 16.38
C VAL A 198 -1.43 -25.35 16.64
N ASN A 199 -1.07 -26.45 17.31
CA ASN A 199 -2.03 -27.43 17.82
C ASN A 199 -2.62 -26.92 19.13
N ILE A 200 -3.92 -26.61 19.11
CA ILE A 200 -4.71 -26.16 20.27
C ILE A 200 -5.65 -27.24 20.81
N GLY A 201 -5.58 -28.45 20.27
CA GLY A 201 -6.45 -29.56 20.62
C GLY A 201 -7.91 -29.34 20.24
N TYR A 202 -8.72 -30.38 20.42
CA TYR A 202 -10.16 -30.31 20.17
C TYR A 202 -10.91 -31.27 21.10
N LYS A 203 -11.94 -30.77 21.80
CA LYS A 203 -12.77 -31.55 22.75
C LYS A 203 -11.95 -32.42 23.74
N GLY A 204 -10.85 -31.87 24.25
CA GLY A 204 -9.97 -32.55 25.20
C GLY A 204 -8.94 -33.51 24.56
N ASN A 205 -9.01 -33.76 23.25
CA ASN A 205 -7.94 -34.45 22.53
C ASN A 205 -6.77 -33.49 22.29
N THR A 206 -5.63 -33.83 22.88
CA THR A 206 -4.36 -33.08 22.82
C THR A 206 -3.25 -33.87 22.14
N ASP A 207 -3.60 -34.93 21.41
CA ASP A 207 -2.64 -35.79 20.74
C ASP A 207 -1.83 -34.99 19.70
N PRO A 208 -0.54 -35.30 19.51
CA PRO A 208 0.28 -34.67 18.48
C PRO A 208 -0.28 -34.92 17.08
N ILE A 209 -0.07 -33.96 16.18
CA ILE A 209 -0.37 -34.13 14.76
C ILE A 209 0.93 -34.51 14.06
N ASP A 210 0.97 -35.65 13.37
CA ASP A 210 2.13 -36.17 12.63
C ASP A 210 1.94 -36.04 11.12
N SER A 211 2.99 -36.29 10.35
CA SER A 211 2.97 -36.42 8.89
C SER A 211 2.32 -35.20 8.23
N ILE A 212 2.70 -34.01 8.72
CA ILE A 212 2.01 -32.78 8.35
C ILE A 212 2.40 -32.35 6.95
N TYR A 213 1.40 -31.97 6.15
CA TYR A 213 1.57 -31.27 4.88
C TYR A 213 0.73 -30.00 4.91
N ILE A 214 1.27 -28.90 4.40
CA ILE A 214 0.58 -27.61 4.37
C ILE A 214 0.67 -27.07 2.96
N GLY A 215 -0.46 -26.62 2.41
CA GLY A 215 -0.52 -26.07 1.05
C GLY A 215 -1.36 -24.82 0.98
N LEU A 216 -1.05 -23.97 0.01
CA LEU A 216 -1.92 -22.87 -0.39
C LEU A 216 -2.64 -23.30 -1.65
N TRP A 217 -3.97 -23.37 -1.58
CA TRP A 217 -4.85 -23.63 -2.70
C TRP A 217 -5.27 -22.30 -3.35
N ALA A 218 -5.32 -22.27 -4.68
CA ALA A 218 -5.82 -21.13 -5.43
C ALA A 218 -6.59 -21.55 -6.68
N ASP A 219 -7.77 -20.97 -6.84
CA ASP A 219 -8.51 -20.87 -8.09
C ASP A 219 -8.19 -19.51 -8.72
N ALA A 220 -7.11 -19.52 -9.50
CA ALA A 220 -6.66 -18.34 -10.22
C ALA A 220 -7.61 -18.08 -11.40
N VAL A 221 -7.84 -16.80 -11.67
CA VAL A 221 -8.65 -16.37 -12.82
C VAL A 221 -8.11 -15.05 -13.30
N VAL A 222 -7.29 -15.08 -14.37
CA VAL A 222 -6.75 -13.87 -14.98
C VAL A 222 -7.69 -13.37 -16.08
N ARG A 223 -8.51 -12.34 -15.81
CA ARG A 223 -9.56 -11.85 -16.73
C ARG A 223 -9.77 -10.34 -16.59
N ASN A 224 -10.09 -9.65 -17.70
CA ASN A 224 -10.49 -8.25 -17.66
C ASN A 224 -12.01 -8.14 -17.48
N THR A 225 -12.46 -7.82 -16.28
CA THR A 225 -13.87 -7.74 -15.90
C THR A 225 -14.61 -6.54 -16.47
N ASN A 226 -13.90 -5.54 -17.01
CA ASN A 226 -14.52 -4.44 -17.76
C ASN A 226 -15.02 -4.90 -19.13
N ILE A 227 -14.44 -5.97 -19.68
CA ILE A 227 -14.82 -6.57 -20.97
C ILE A 227 -15.72 -7.78 -20.74
N THR A 228 -15.30 -8.67 -19.86
CA THR A 228 -16.02 -9.91 -19.56
C THR A 228 -16.35 -9.95 -18.07
N PRO A 229 -17.55 -9.54 -17.66
CA PRO A 229 -17.97 -9.61 -16.25
C PRO A 229 -17.90 -11.04 -15.69
N PRO A 230 -17.62 -11.23 -14.38
CA PRO A 230 -17.60 -12.55 -13.77
C PRO A 230 -18.92 -13.31 -13.94
N GLY A 231 -18.86 -14.52 -14.49
CA GLY A 231 -20.02 -15.40 -14.60
C GLY A 231 -19.92 -16.44 -15.71
N GLY A 232 -20.46 -17.64 -15.43
CA GLY A 232 -20.52 -18.74 -16.40
C GLY A 232 -19.17 -19.38 -16.72
N THR A 233 -19.20 -20.58 -17.30
CA THR A 233 -18.00 -21.39 -17.56
C THR A 233 -16.96 -20.69 -18.44
N SER A 234 -17.41 -19.86 -19.39
CA SER A 234 -16.53 -19.13 -20.32
C SER A 234 -15.65 -18.10 -19.65
N PHE A 235 -16.01 -17.64 -18.44
CA PHE A 235 -15.18 -16.72 -17.67
C PHE A 235 -13.98 -17.44 -17.05
N PHE A 236 -14.18 -18.65 -16.54
CA PHE A 236 -13.17 -19.40 -15.78
C PHE A 236 -12.27 -20.28 -16.65
N ASN A 237 -12.70 -20.69 -17.85
CA ASN A 237 -11.99 -21.70 -18.64
C ASN A 237 -10.94 -21.15 -19.62
N LYS A 238 -10.43 -19.95 -19.36
CA LYS A 238 -9.53 -19.22 -20.27
C LYS A 238 -8.09 -19.15 -19.79
N GLY A 239 -7.84 -19.46 -18.52
CA GLY A 239 -6.52 -19.46 -17.92
C GLY A 239 -5.70 -20.68 -18.35
N ALA A 240 -4.39 -20.49 -18.50
CA ALA A 240 -3.42 -21.58 -18.62
C ALA A 240 -2.41 -21.52 -17.46
N ASN A 241 -2.01 -22.69 -16.97
CA ASN A 241 -1.25 -22.81 -15.72
C ASN A 241 0.17 -23.34 -15.97
N GLY A 242 1.13 -22.86 -15.20
CA GLY A 242 2.50 -23.37 -15.19
C GLY A 242 3.06 -23.51 -13.79
N PHE A 243 4.22 -24.16 -13.70
CA PHE A 243 4.98 -24.32 -12.45
C PHE A 243 6.47 -24.17 -12.75
N ILE A 244 7.16 -23.40 -11.92
CA ILE A 244 8.59 -23.15 -12.01
C ILE A 244 9.22 -23.65 -10.72
N ASP A 245 9.79 -24.85 -10.81
CA ASP A 245 10.37 -25.58 -9.68
C ASP A 245 11.46 -24.78 -8.96
N THR A 246 12.40 -24.18 -9.70
CA THR A 246 13.49 -23.38 -9.14
C THR A 246 13.03 -22.16 -8.33
N LEU A 247 11.81 -21.68 -8.61
CA LEU A 247 11.18 -20.56 -7.92
C LEU A 247 10.11 -21.00 -6.92
N ARG A 248 9.77 -22.30 -6.86
CA ARG A 248 8.63 -22.85 -6.12
C ARG A 248 7.36 -22.05 -6.41
N MET A 249 7.13 -21.73 -7.68
CA MET A 249 6.03 -20.84 -8.10
C MET A 249 5.09 -21.54 -9.08
N ALA A 250 3.83 -21.66 -8.68
CA ALA A 250 2.73 -21.90 -9.62
C ALA A 250 2.31 -20.56 -10.24
N TYR A 251 1.90 -20.54 -11.50
CA TYR A 251 1.38 -19.31 -12.12
C TYR A 251 0.23 -19.59 -13.07
N GLU A 252 -0.58 -18.57 -13.28
CA GLU A 252 -1.64 -18.53 -14.28
C GLU A 252 -1.58 -17.23 -15.08
N TYR A 253 -2.05 -17.31 -16.33
CA TYR A 253 -2.28 -16.17 -17.19
C TYR A 253 -3.48 -16.38 -18.10
N ASP A 254 -3.99 -15.29 -18.67
CA ASP A 254 -5.06 -15.33 -19.66
C ASP A 254 -4.55 -15.84 -21.02
N TYR A 255 -4.89 -17.07 -21.37
CA TYR A 255 -4.46 -17.66 -22.65
C TYR A 255 -5.34 -17.20 -23.82
N SER A 256 -6.65 -17.10 -23.64
CA SER A 256 -7.59 -16.94 -24.77
C SER A 256 -8.88 -16.18 -24.45
N GLY A 257 -8.97 -15.58 -23.28
CA GLY A 257 -10.17 -14.90 -22.82
C GLY A 257 -10.29 -13.48 -23.36
N ASP A 258 -9.35 -12.57 -23.03
CA ASP A 258 -9.29 -11.21 -23.56
C ASP A 258 -7.88 -10.90 -24.13
N PRO A 259 -7.52 -11.48 -25.30
CA PRO A 259 -6.20 -11.27 -25.90
C PRO A 259 -5.86 -9.78 -26.05
N GLY A 260 -4.73 -9.36 -25.45
CA GLY A 260 -4.24 -7.97 -25.49
C GLY A 260 -4.88 -7.01 -24.47
N PHE A 261 -5.85 -7.46 -23.66
CA PHE A 261 -6.52 -6.63 -22.65
C PHE A 261 -6.25 -7.04 -21.20
N THR A 262 -5.64 -8.21 -20.99
CA THR A 262 -5.19 -8.71 -19.69
C THR A 262 -3.68 -8.58 -19.56
N ASP A 263 -2.94 -9.19 -20.48
CA ASP A 263 -1.48 -9.16 -20.65
C ASP A 263 -0.71 -9.13 -19.31
N SER A 264 -1.03 -10.08 -18.42
CA SER A 264 -0.49 -10.16 -17.05
C SER A 264 -0.52 -11.59 -16.51
N TYR A 265 0.21 -11.79 -15.41
CA TYR A 265 0.38 -13.06 -14.73
C TYR A 265 -0.02 -12.94 -13.25
N LEU A 266 -0.58 -14.02 -12.71
CA LEU A 266 -0.59 -14.31 -11.28
C LEU A 266 0.46 -15.39 -10.99
N GLY A 267 1.32 -15.16 -10.01
CA GLY A 267 2.20 -16.15 -9.41
C GLY A 267 1.83 -16.41 -7.95
N GLN A 268 1.81 -17.67 -7.57
CA GLN A 268 1.71 -18.13 -6.18
C GLN A 268 3.00 -18.89 -5.85
N ALA A 269 3.77 -18.38 -4.89
CA ALA A 269 5.08 -18.94 -4.56
C ALA A 269 5.24 -19.28 -3.08
N LEU A 270 6.01 -20.34 -2.78
CA LEU A 270 6.44 -20.70 -1.43
C LEU A 270 7.81 -20.07 -1.14
N LEU A 271 7.83 -19.07 -0.25
CA LEU A 271 9.05 -18.34 0.09
C LEU A 271 9.92 -19.10 1.09
N GLY A 272 9.29 -19.67 2.13
CA GLY A 272 9.99 -20.44 3.15
C GLY A 272 9.10 -21.08 4.20
N VAL A 273 9.73 -21.88 5.05
CA VAL A 273 9.07 -22.72 6.06
C VAL A 273 10.00 -22.98 7.24
N SER A 274 9.43 -23.07 8.44
CA SER A 274 10.10 -23.48 9.66
C SER A 274 9.15 -24.24 10.60
N PRO A 275 9.62 -25.26 11.35
CA PRO A 275 10.94 -25.86 11.24
C PRO A 275 11.13 -26.60 9.91
N ARG A 276 12.39 -26.77 9.50
CA ARG A 276 12.82 -27.58 8.36
C ARG A 276 14.22 -28.11 8.60
N PRO A 277 14.67 -29.17 7.91
CA PRO A 277 16.04 -29.65 8.04
C PRO A 277 17.04 -28.59 7.57
N ASP A 278 18.11 -28.37 8.34
CA ASP A 278 19.07 -27.29 8.09
C ASP A 278 19.78 -27.45 6.73
N ASN A 279 20.04 -28.71 6.34
CA ASN A 279 20.79 -29.07 5.14
C ASN A 279 19.90 -29.41 3.92
N GLU A 280 18.59 -29.16 3.99
CA GLU A 280 17.68 -29.37 2.86
C GLU A 280 17.20 -28.04 2.29
N LEU A 281 17.24 -27.90 0.96
CA LEU A 281 16.55 -26.80 0.29
C LEU A 281 15.04 -26.96 0.50
N VAL A 282 14.32 -25.85 0.63
CA VAL A 282 12.84 -25.86 0.72
C VAL A 282 12.23 -26.63 -0.45
N ASN A 283 12.84 -26.53 -1.64
CA ASN A 283 12.37 -27.21 -2.84
C ASN A 283 12.31 -28.74 -2.71
N ASN A 284 13.15 -29.35 -1.88
CA ASN A 284 13.21 -30.81 -1.73
C ASN A 284 11.91 -31.44 -1.22
N ARG A 285 11.03 -30.64 -0.60
CA ARG A 285 9.74 -31.07 -0.05
C ARG A 285 8.57 -30.21 -0.53
N THR A 286 8.80 -29.38 -1.55
CA THR A 286 7.75 -28.63 -2.23
C THR A 286 7.04 -29.55 -3.21
N HIS A 287 5.72 -29.50 -3.23
CA HIS A 287 4.90 -30.23 -4.18
C HIS A 287 3.97 -29.27 -4.91
N TYR A 288 3.75 -29.52 -6.20
CA TYR A 288 2.75 -28.83 -7.00
C TYR A 288 1.73 -29.83 -7.51
N THR A 289 0.45 -29.53 -7.26
CA THR A 289 -0.68 -30.32 -7.72
C THR A 289 -1.71 -29.43 -8.38
N ILE A 290 -2.45 -29.99 -9.32
CA ILE A 290 -3.47 -29.29 -10.10
C ILE A 290 -4.62 -30.25 -10.42
N TRP A 291 -5.84 -29.73 -10.49
CA TRP A 291 -6.99 -30.48 -10.97
C TRP A 291 -7.96 -29.58 -11.73
N GLN A 292 -8.86 -30.20 -12.47
CA GLN A 292 -9.90 -29.52 -13.21
C GLN A 292 -11.12 -29.31 -12.30
N PHE A 293 -11.69 -28.11 -12.31
CA PHE A 293 -12.85 -27.76 -11.48
C PHE A 293 -13.97 -28.81 -11.55
N ARG A 294 -14.32 -29.37 -10.38
CA ARG A 294 -15.33 -30.43 -10.20
C ARG A 294 -15.21 -31.62 -11.14
N ASN A 295 -13.99 -31.93 -11.59
CA ASN A 295 -13.79 -33.02 -12.52
C ASN A 295 -13.91 -34.39 -11.82
N SER A 296 -14.75 -35.24 -12.41
CA SER A 296 -14.95 -36.63 -12.03
C SER A 296 -14.83 -37.58 -13.22
N THR A 297 -14.33 -37.12 -14.38
CA THR A 297 -14.18 -37.94 -15.59
C THR A 297 -12.72 -38.19 -15.98
N ASP A 298 -11.86 -37.18 -16.00
CA ASP A 298 -10.43 -37.36 -16.29
C ASP A 298 -9.67 -37.78 -15.02
N PRO A 299 -9.15 -39.02 -14.94
CA PRO A 299 -8.52 -39.51 -13.72
C PRO A 299 -7.28 -38.72 -13.30
N VAL A 300 -6.56 -38.12 -14.24
CA VAL A 300 -5.33 -37.37 -13.97
C VAL A 300 -5.64 -36.07 -13.23
N TYR A 301 -6.80 -35.47 -13.48
CA TYR A 301 -7.17 -34.15 -12.96
C TYR A 301 -8.43 -34.18 -12.12
N PHE A 302 -8.73 -35.29 -11.42
CA PHE A 302 -9.89 -35.35 -10.54
C PHE A 302 -9.80 -34.34 -9.39
N SER A 303 -10.90 -33.65 -9.11
CA SER A 303 -11.05 -32.86 -7.87
C SER A 303 -11.10 -33.80 -6.66
N PRO A 304 -10.42 -33.50 -5.55
CA PRO A 304 -10.57 -34.26 -4.30
C PRO A 304 -11.93 -33.93 -3.64
N THR A 305 -12.64 -34.94 -3.12
CA THR A 305 -13.89 -34.72 -2.36
C THR A 305 -13.86 -35.20 -0.92
N VAL A 306 -12.83 -35.96 -0.53
CA VAL A 306 -12.66 -36.45 0.84
C VAL A 306 -11.20 -36.28 1.25
N ASP A 307 -10.93 -36.30 2.55
CA ASP A 307 -9.58 -36.09 3.08
C ASP A 307 -8.59 -37.17 2.64
N ASN A 308 -8.99 -38.43 2.79
CA ASN A 308 -8.16 -39.59 2.49
C ASN A 308 -8.88 -40.54 1.55
N ASP A 309 -8.40 -40.62 0.31
CA ASP A 309 -8.89 -41.56 -0.70
C ASP A 309 -7.70 -42.34 -1.27
N VAL A 310 -7.66 -43.63 -0.93
CA VAL A 310 -6.60 -44.57 -1.34
C VAL A 310 -6.87 -45.22 -2.70
N THR A 311 -7.94 -44.81 -3.40
CA THR A 311 -8.25 -45.25 -4.76
C THR A 311 -7.49 -44.42 -5.80
N LEU A 312 -7.71 -44.71 -7.10
CA LEU A 312 -7.11 -43.97 -8.22
C LEU A 312 -7.17 -42.45 -8.07
N ARG A 313 -8.26 -41.92 -7.48
CA ARG A 313 -8.57 -40.49 -7.42
C ARG A 313 -7.67 -39.65 -6.52
N GLY A 314 -7.30 -40.18 -5.35
CA GLY A 314 -6.61 -39.42 -4.32
C GLY A 314 -7.52 -38.42 -3.59
N GLY A 315 -7.38 -38.35 -2.27
CA GLY A 315 -8.07 -37.39 -1.41
C GLY A 315 -7.30 -36.07 -1.29
N ARG A 316 -7.83 -35.14 -0.49
CA ARG A 316 -7.18 -33.84 -0.22
C ARG A 316 -5.76 -34.02 0.32
N TYR A 317 -5.55 -35.00 1.19
CA TYR A 317 -4.24 -35.31 1.77
C TYR A 317 -3.26 -35.82 0.71
N GLN A 318 -3.72 -36.64 -0.23
CA GLN A 318 -2.91 -37.08 -1.36
C GLN A 318 -2.57 -35.93 -2.32
N LYS A 319 -3.47 -34.97 -2.53
CA LYS A 319 -3.15 -33.76 -3.30
C LYS A 319 -2.09 -32.92 -2.60
N LEU A 320 -2.13 -32.79 -1.27
CA LEU A 320 -1.06 -32.14 -0.48
C LEU A 320 0.30 -32.83 -0.63
N GLN A 321 0.33 -34.11 -0.97
CA GLN A 321 1.56 -34.88 -1.21
C GLN A 321 2.11 -34.76 -2.64
N GLY A 322 1.45 -34.04 -3.55
CA GLY A 322 1.91 -33.90 -4.94
C GLY A 322 1.22 -34.84 -5.94
N TYR A 323 0.31 -35.70 -5.50
CA TYR A 323 -0.26 -36.74 -6.37
C TYR A 323 -1.42 -36.22 -7.23
N LEU A 324 -1.30 -36.43 -8.54
CA LEU A 324 -2.39 -36.37 -9.50
C LEU A 324 -3.28 -37.62 -9.40
N THR A 325 -2.67 -38.80 -9.36
CA THR A 325 -3.34 -40.11 -9.14
C THR A 325 -2.56 -40.94 -8.14
N ILE A 326 -3.19 -41.93 -7.51
CA ILE A 326 -2.56 -42.81 -6.50
C ILE A 326 -2.30 -44.23 -6.99
N ASN A 327 -3.11 -44.73 -7.93
CA ASN A 327 -2.96 -46.09 -8.43
C ASN A 327 -3.12 -46.15 -9.97
N PRO A 328 -2.02 -46.11 -10.75
CA PRO A 328 -0.64 -45.91 -10.29
C PRO A 328 -0.38 -44.48 -9.79
N PRO A 329 0.63 -44.27 -8.93
CA PRO A 329 0.98 -42.95 -8.45
C PRO A 329 1.53 -42.09 -9.59
N THR A 330 0.89 -40.96 -9.85
CA THR A 330 1.32 -39.97 -10.86
C THR A 330 1.48 -38.62 -10.18
N MET A 331 2.56 -37.91 -10.47
CA MET A 331 2.80 -36.54 -10.03
C MET A 331 3.01 -35.64 -11.24
N ILE A 332 3.07 -34.33 -11.01
CA ILE A 332 3.39 -33.38 -12.06
C ILE A 332 4.84 -33.58 -12.55
N ASP A 333 5.06 -33.37 -13.85
CA ASP A 333 6.39 -33.39 -14.48
C ASP A 333 6.52 -32.29 -15.53
N THR A 334 7.73 -32.07 -16.04
CA THR A 334 8.00 -31.03 -17.03
C THR A 334 7.18 -31.21 -18.32
N VAL A 335 6.91 -32.44 -18.73
CA VAL A 335 6.11 -32.72 -19.93
C VAL A 335 4.67 -32.23 -19.74
N ARG A 336 4.05 -32.55 -18.60
CA ARG A 336 2.71 -32.08 -18.27
C ARG A 336 2.65 -30.58 -18.07
N ILE A 337 3.64 -29.97 -17.42
CA ILE A 337 3.70 -28.51 -17.28
C ILE A 337 3.74 -27.83 -18.65
N ASN A 338 4.56 -28.32 -19.58
CA ASN A 338 4.63 -27.76 -20.92
C ASN A 338 3.29 -27.91 -21.69
N GLN A 339 2.51 -28.95 -21.41
CA GLN A 339 1.16 -29.09 -21.97
C GLN A 339 0.16 -28.12 -21.32
N LEU A 340 0.15 -28.03 -19.99
CA LEU A 340 -0.77 -27.19 -19.22
C LEU A 340 -0.63 -25.71 -19.55
N ARG A 341 0.62 -25.25 -19.78
CA ARG A 341 0.93 -23.87 -20.17
C ARG A 341 0.29 -23.45 -21.50
N HIS A 342 -0.12 -24.39 -22.34
CA HIS A 342 -0.77 -24.08 -23.63
C HIS A 342 -2.17 -24.71 -23.75
N SER A 343 -2.75 -25.18 -22.65
CA SER A 343 -4.05 -25.86 -22.63
C SER A 343 -5.01 -25.14 -21.69
N PRO A 344 -5.73 -24.10 -22.15
CA PRO A 344 -6.61 -23.32 -21.29
C PRO A 344 -7.72 -24.19 -20.69
N SER A 345 -8.01 -24.01 -19.41
CA SER A 345 -9.13 -24.66 -18.74
C SER A 345 -9.45 -24.00 -17.40
N ASN A 346 -10.51 -24.45 -16.74
CA ASN A 346 -10.84 -24.02 -15.38
C ASN A 346 -10.14 -24.94 -14.37
N ARG A 347 -8.94 -24.59 -13.91
CA ARG A 347 -8.14 -25.44 -13.02
C ARG A 347 -7.81 -24.74 -11.73
N SER A 348 -7.79 -25.52 -10.66
CA SER A 348 -7.33 -25.06 -9.36
C SER A 348 -5.96 -25.66 -9.07
N THR A 349 -5.11 -24.87 -8.43
CA THR A 349 -3.73 -25.23 -8.12
C THR A 349 -3.53 -25.36 -6.62
N LEU A 350 -2.61 -26.23 -6.22
CA LEU A 350 -2.19 -26.43 -4.84
C LEU A 350 -0.67 -26.52 -4.81
N LEU A 351 -0.05 -25.54 -4.16
CA LEU A 351 1.38 -25.54 -3.87
C LEU A 351 1.55 -25.86 -2.40
N SER A 352 2.23 -26.97 -2.09
CA SER A 352 2.36 -27.47 -0.72
C SER A 352 3.80 -27.78 -0.34
N TYR A 353 4.01 -27.92 0.96
CA TYR A 353 5.25 -28.38 1.55
C TYR A 353 4.97 -29.53 2.52
N GLY A 354 5.75 -30.60 2.40
CA GLY A 354 5.75 -31.69 3.37
C GLY A 354 6.45 -32.96 2.88
N PRO A 355 6.56 -33.99 3.73
CA PRO A 355 6.13 -33.98 5.13
C PRO A 355 7.03 -33.05 5.94
N MET A 356 6.43 -32.29 6.87
CA MET A 356 7.16 -31.40 7.77
C MET A 356 8.21 -32.17 8.57
N ALA A 357 9.36 -31.54 8.80
CA ALA A 357 10.48 -32.13 9.52
C ALA A 357 11.18 -31.10 10.40
N ASN A 358 11.77 -31.59 11.49
CA ASN A 358 12.62 -30.82 12.39
C ASN A 358 13.97 -30.49 11.74
N SER A 359 14.77 -29.64 12.40
CA SER A 359 16.12 -29.28 11.94
C SER A 359 17.06 -30.47 11.78
N ASP A 360 16.85 -31.53 12.55
CA ASP A 360 17.60 -32.79 12.49
C ASP A 360 17.13 -33.75 11.38
N GLY A 361 16.12 -33.37 10.60
CA GLY A 361 15.56 -34.21 9.52
C GLY A 361 14.49 -35.19 9.97
N GLN A 362 14.25 -35.34 11.28
CA GLN A 362 13.18 -36.20 11.79
C GLN A 362 11.82 -35.60 11.48
N ARG A 363 10.82 -36.47 11.29
CA ARG A 363 9.45 -36.04 11.02
C ARG A 363 8.93 -35.19 12.19
N LEU A 364 8.35 -34.04 11.86
CA LEU A 364 7.76 -33.15 12.85
C LEU A 364 6.46 -33.75 13.39
N GLN A 365 6.37 -33.84 14.72
CA GLN A 365 5.11 -34.04 15.44
C GLN A 365 4.73 -32.70 16.08
N LEU A 366 3.63 -32.09 15.65
CA LEU A 366 3.16 -30.82 16.20
C LEU A 366 2.47 -31.07 17.55
N ASN A 367 3.23 -30.90 18.62
CA ASN A 367 2.75 -31.14 19.97
C ASN A 367 1.81 -30.02 20.44
N TYR A 368 0.77 -30.43 21.16
CA TYR A 368 -0.19 -29.51 21.76
C TYR A 368 0.49 -28.41 22.57
N ALA A 369 0.15 -27.15 22.25
CA ALA A 369 0.57 -25.93 22.93
C ALA A 369 2.09 -25.65 23.03
N ASN A 370 2.94 -26.45 22.38
CA ASN A 370 4.40 -26.32 22.50
C ASN A 370 5.09 -25.90 21.20
N ASP A 371 4.58 -26.39 20.07
CA ASP A 371 5.24 -26.24 18.77
C ASP A 371 4.47 -25.26 17.89
N THR A 372 5.20 -24.52 17.06
CA THR A 372 4.65 -23.63 16.03
C THR A 372 5.28 -23.97 14.69
N ILE A 373 4.46 -24.16 13.67
CA ILE A 373 4.90 -24.17 12.28
C ILE A 373 4.72 -22.78 11.72
N ASN A 374 5.71 -22.27 10.99
CA ASN A 374 5.58 -21.10 10.15
C ASN A 374 5.79 -21.52 8.69
N ILE A 375 4.85 -21.16 7.81
CA ILE A 375 4.97 -21.31 6.36
C ILE A 375 4.57 -19.99 5.68
N VAL A 376 5.37 -19.57 4.71
CA VAL A 376 5.23 -18.26 4.08
C VAL A 376 5.06 -18.40 2.58
N TYR A 377 3.96 -17.87 2.07
CA TYR A 377 3.67 -17.77 0.64
C TYR A 377 3.72 -16.31 0.17
N ALA A 378 3.79 -16.11 -1.14
CA ALA A 378 3.52 -14.82 -1.76
C ALA A 378 2.53 -14.97 -2.92
N ILE A 379 1.63 -14.00 -3.02
CA ILE A 379 0.84 -13.74 -4.22
C ILE A 379 1.54 -12.61 -4.97
N VAL A 380 1.97 -12.87 -6.19
CA VAL A 380 2.78 -11.96 -7.01
C VAL A 380 2.06 -11.74 -8.33
N CYS A 381 1.90 -10.49 -8.76
CA CYS A 381 1.39 -10.18 -10.09
C CYS A 381 2.47 -9.47 -10.91
N ALA A 382 2.36 -9.57 -12.24
CA ALA A 382 3.23 -8.83 -13.14
C ALA A 382 2.55 -8.62 -14.49
N LYS A 383 2.91 -7.54 -15.19
CA LYS A 383 2.57 -7.38 -16.60
C LYS A 383 3.42 -8.33 -17.44
N LYS A 384 2.88 -8.73 -18.59
CA LYS A 384 3.67 -9.41 -19.62
C LYS A 384 4.65 -8.42 -20.23
N LYS A 385 5.89 -8.84 -20.38
CA LYS A 385 6.90 -8.09 -21.14
C LYS A 385 6.80 -8.37 -22.64
N GLY A 386 6.97 -7.31 -23.44
CA GLY A 386 6.95 -7.39 -24.91
C GLY A 386 5.55 -7.45 -25.53
N THR A 387 5.52 -7.36 -26.86
CA THR A 387 4.30 -7.19 -27.66
C THR A 387 3.76 -8.47 -28.27
N ASP A 388 4.50 -9.58 -28.19
CA ASP A 388 4.05 -10.86 -28.73
C ASP A 388 2.83 -11.40 -27.97
N PRO A 389 2.00 -12.26 -28.61
CA PRO A 389 0.83 -12.85 -27.96
C PRO A 389 1.19 -13.58 -26.66
N GLN A 390 0.40 -13.34 -25.61
CA GLN A 390 0.55 -13.98 -24.29
C GLN A 390 0.55 -15.52 -24.37
N THR A 391 -0.12 -16.11 -25.36
CA THR A 391 -0.20 -17.57 -25.59
C THR A 391 1.14 -18.27 -25.80
N LEU A 392 2.19 -17.51 -26.17
CA LEU A 392 3.54 -18.05 -26.32
C LEU A 392 4.19 -18.38 -24.96
N ASP A 393 3.81 -17.67 -23.90
CA ASP A 393 4.30 -17.81 -22.53
C ASP A 393 5.82 -18.05 -22.45
N THR A 394 6.62 -17.17 -23.06
CA THR A 394 8.08 -17.29 -23.06
C THR A 394 8.69 -16.81 -21.74
N ASP A 395 9.95 -17.16 -21.48
CA ASP A 395 10.65 -16.67 -20.28
C ASP A 395 10.88 -15.16 -20.34
N PHE A 396 11.08 -14.60 -21.55
CA PHE A 396 11.13 -13.15 -21.76
C PHE A 396 9.81 -12.48 -21.34
N GLN A 397 8.65 -13.05 -21.70
CA GLN A 397 7.35 -12.52 -21.32
C GLN A 397 7.11 -12.52 -19.79
N LYS A 398 7.77 -13.44 -19.07
CA LYS A 398 7.67 -13.60 -17.61
C LYS A 398 8.74 -12.85 -16.82
N GLU A 399 9.62 -12.09 -17.46
CA GLU A 399 10.76 -11.45 -16.79
C GLU A 399 10.31 -10.58 -15.60
N ASP A 400 9.27 -9.77 -15.76
CA ASP A 400 8.73 -8.93 -14.68
C ASP A 400 8.14 -9.76 -13.53
N LEU A 401 7.57 -10.94 -13.82
CA LEU A 401 7.10 -11.88 -12.79
C LEU A 401 8.26 -12.44 -11.98
N TYR A 402 9.39 -12.75 -12.63
CA TYR A 402 10.60 -13.21 -11.95
C TYR A 402 11.22 -12.14 -11.07
N VAL A 403 11.28 -10.90 -11.57
CA VAL A 403 11.77 -9.75 -10.80
C VAL A 403 10.90 -9.50 -9.57
N ASN A 404 9.58 -9.46 -9.74
CA ASN A 404 8.64 -9.22 -8.64
C ASN A 404 8.69 -10.33 -7.58
N LEU A 405 8.77 -11.61 -8.00
CA LEU A 405 8.96 -12.71 -7.07
C LEU A 405 10.33 -12.65 -6.37
N GLY A 406 11.39 -12.25 -7.08
CA GLY A 406 12.71 -12.05 -6.51
C GLY A 406 12.69 -11.05 -5.36
N TRP A 407 11.94 -9.95 -5.50
CA TRP A 407 11.73 -8.99 -4.42
C TRP A 407 10.90 -9.54 -3.25
N ALA A 408 9.87 -10.34 -3.53
CA ALA A 408 9.11 -11.02 -2.47
C ALA A 408 10.00 -11.99 -1.67
N GLN A 409 10.85 -12.77 -2.35
CA GLN A 409 11.81 -13.66 -1.70
C GLN A 409 12.85 -12.89 -0.88
N ARG A 410 13.45 -11.83 -1.46
CA ARG A 410 14.41 -10.97 -0.73
C ARG A 410 13.79 -10.32 0.50
N SER A 411 12.53 -9.87 0.40
CA SER A 411 11.80 -9.36 1.55
C SER A 411 11.73 -10.42 2.65
N TYR A 412 11.28 -11.64 2.35
CA TYR A 412 11.24 -12.73 3.33
C TYR A 412 12.62 -13.05 3.93
N ASP A 413 13.66 -13.18 3.10
CA ASP A 413 15.01 -13.53 3.54
C ASP A 413 15.62 -12.47 4.48
N ASN A 414 15.24 -11.20 4.30
CA ASN A 414 15.69 -10.07 5.12
C ASN A 414 14.72 -9.72 6.27
N GLY A 415 13.87 -10.66 6.68
CA GLY A 415 12.94 -10.44 7.79
C GLY A 415 11.87 -9.38 7.48
N TYR A 416 11.37 -9.40 6.25
CA TYR A 416 10.35 -8.52 5.66
C TYR A 416 10.77 -7.07 5.48
N LYS A 417 12.08 -6.79 5.59
CA LYS A 417 12.65 -5.48 5.27
C LYS A 417 12.97 -5.41 3.79
N LEU A 418 12.88 -4.21 3.23
CA LEU A 418 13.28 -3.90 1.87
C LEU A 418 14.17 -2.65 1.89
N PRO A 419 14.96 -2.43 0.82
CA PRO A 419 15.70 -1.20 0.68
C PRO A 419 14.75 0.00 0.72
N SER A 420 15.21 1.12 1.28
CA SER A 420 14.40 2.33 1.39
C SER A 420 15.18 3.52 0.86
N PRO A 421 14.52 4.47 0.19
CA PRO A 421 15.18 5.71 -0.19
C PRO A 421 15.74 6.43 1.05
N PRO A 422 16.73 7.33 0.87
CA PRO A 422 17.23 8.15 1.97
C PRO A 422 16.10 8.95 2.62
N ASP A 423 16.23 9.21 3.92
CA ASP A 423 15.29 10.05 4.67
C ASP A 423 15.03 11.36 3.93
N ALA A 424 13.76 11.75 3.83
CA ALA A 424 13.39 13.01 3.21
C ALA A 424 14.10 14.18 3.91
N PRO A 425 14.68 15.14 3.17
CA PRO A 425 15.42 16.24 3.79
C PRO A 425 14.45 17.18 4.54
N ILE A 426 14.79 17.58 5.77
CA ILE A 426 13.95 18.52 6.51
C ILE A 426 14.00 19.86 5.78
N THR A 427 12.87 20.25 5.19
CA THR A 427 12.80 21.38 4.25
C THR A 427 11.96 22.53 4.83
N ARG A 428 12.48 23.74 4.68
CA ARG A 428 11.84 25.01 5.01
C ARG A 428 11.77 25.90 3.77
N ALA A 429 10.73 26.73 3.69
CA ALA A 429 10.60 27.75 2.68
C ALA A 429 10.46 29.14 3.32
N GLU A 430 11.17 30.12 2.79
CA GLU A 430 10.99 31.54 3.07
C GLU A 430 10.34 32.21 1.85
N ILE A 431 9.34 33.04 2.10
CA ILE A 431 8.51 33.65 1.06
C ILE A 431 8.74 35.16 1.09
N GLU A 432 9.12 35.72 -0.04
CA GLU A 432 9.44 37.14 -0.20
C GLU A 432 8.78 37.69 -1.48
N ASP A 433 8.82 39.02 -1.67
CA ASP A 433 8.31 39.67 -2.88
C ASP A 433 8.97 39.05 -4.12
N LYS A 434 8.14 38.42 -4.97
CA LYS A 434 8.52 37.73 -6.21
C LYS A 434 9.61 36.68 -6.04
N LYS A 435 9.78 36.11 -4.84
CA LYS A 435 10.86 35.15 -4.57
C LYS A 435 10.45 34.12 -3.53
N VAL A 436 10.82 32.87 -3.77
CA VAL A 436 10.76 31.80 -2.78
C VAL A 436 12.15 31.23 -2.60
N THR A 437 12.57 31.03 -1.36
CA THR A 437 13.84 30.39 -1.03
C THR A 437 13.58 29.09 -0.29
N LEU A 438 14.06 27.97 -0.83
CA LEU A 438 14.05 26.69 -0.12
C LEU A 438 15.37 26.50 0.62
N TRP A 439 15.26 25.99 1.83
CA TRP A 439 16.37 25.60 2.69
C TRP A 439 16.16 24.17 3.12
N TRP A 440 17.20 23.34 3.12
CA TRP A 440 17.07 21.99 3.65
C TRP A 440 18.31 21.49 4.40
N SER A 441 18.06 20.56 5.33
CA SER A 441 19.10 19.87 6.09
C SER A 441 19.75 18.75 5.29
N LYS A 442 20.90 18.29 5.79
CA LYS A 442 21.66 17.17 5.22
C LYS A 442 21.42 15.82 5.91
N ASN A 443 20.28 15.64 6.57
CA ASN A 443 19.96 14.40 7.28
C ASN A 443 19.92 13.19 6.32
N SER A 444 19.46 13.39 5.09
CA SER A 444 19.43 12.36 4.05
C SER A 444 20.80 11.74 3.76
N GLU A 445 21.88 12.52 3.83
CA GLU A 445 23.25 12.03 3.61
C GLU A 445 23.72 11.02 4.66
N LYS A 446 23.01 10.94 5.80
CA LYS A 446 23.27 10.04 6.92
C LYS A 446 22.19 8.99 7.09
N SER A 447 21.24 8.94 6.16
CA SER A 447 20.26 7.87 6.13
C SER A 447 20.97 6.56 5.79
N VAL A 448 20.61 5.49 6.50
CA VAL A 448 21.21 4.17 6.34
C VAL A 448 20.16 3.25 5.75
N ASP A 449 20.46 2.67 4.59
CA ASP A 449 19.56 1.71 3.97
C ASP A 449 19.39 0.47 4.88
N PRO A 450 18.13 0.05 5.17
CA PRO A 450 17.87 -1.05 6.10
C PRO A 450 18.42 -2.42 5.71
N ILE A 451 18.78 -2.61 4.43
CA ILE A 451 19.25 -3.88 3.88
C ILE A 451 20.77 -3.89 3.71
N SER A 452 21.31 -2.91 3.00
CA SER A 452 22.76 -2.83 2.78
C SER A 452 23.49 -2.41 4.06
N GLY A 453 22.82 -1.69 4.97
CA GLY A 453 23.43 -1.10 6.15
C GLY A 453 24.41 0.03 5.82
N LEU A 454 24.37 0.55 4.59
CA LEU A 454 25.25 1.61 4.09
C LEU A 454 24.54 2.97 4.09
N GLU A 455 25.34 4.04 4.23
CA GLU A 455 24.92 5.39 3.86
C GLU A 455 25.12 5.55 2.35
N ASP A 456 24.07 5.31 1.56
CA ASP A 456 24.13 5.21 0.09
C ASP A 456 23.48 6.38 -0.64
N PHE A 457 23.22 7.49 0.06
CA PHE A 457 22.78 8.76 -0.52
C PHE A 457 23.59 9.14 -1.76
N GLU A 458 22.89 9.62 -2.79
CA GLU A 458 23.47 10.08 -4.06
C GLU A 458 23.20 11.57 -4.33
N GLY A 459 21.96 12.04 -4.16
CA GLY A 459 21.60 13.40 -4.56
C GLY A 459 20.26 13.92 -4.06
N TYR A 460 19.98 15.16 -4.44
CA TYR A 460 18.74 15.89 -4.18
C TYR A 460 18.08 16.35 -5.48
N LYS A 461 16.76 16.20 -5.58
CA LYS A 461 15.97 16.81 -6.65
C LYS A 461 15.04 17.88 -6.09
N ILE A 462 14.87 18.94 -6.86
CA ILE A 462 14.01 20.07 -6.52
C ILE A 462 12.90 20.15 -7.56
N TYR A 463 11.66 20.20 -7.09
CA TYR A 463 10.48 20.28 -7.94
C TYR A 463 9.66 21.52 -7.65
N ARG A 464 8.92 21.97 -8.65
CA ARG A 464 7.92 23.02 -8.50
C ARG A 464 6.79 22.81 -9.52
N THR A 465 5.55 23.07 -9.12
CA THR A 465 4.45 23.17 -10.07
C THR A 465 4.58 24.41 -10.97
N LYS A 466 3.84 24.42 -12.08
CA LYS A 466 3.59 25.66 -12.83
C LYS A 466 2.75 26.65 -12.00
N PRO A 467 2.88 27.97 -12.24
CA PRO A 467 1.99 28.95 -11.63
C PRO A 467 0.54 28.61 -11.98
N GLN A 468 -0.32 28.52 -10.96
CA GLN A 468 -1.72 28.13 -11.16
C GLN A 468 -1.85 26.81 -11.94
N ALA A 469 -0.99 25.83 -11.65
CA ALA A 469 -1.37 24.46 -11.93
C ALA A 469 -2.81 24.32 -11.41
N GLN A 470 -3.75 24.01 -12.29
CA GLN A 470 -5.15 23.79 -11.95
C GLN A 470 -5.14 22.60 -11.00
N LEU A 471 -4.93 22.91 -9.74
CA LEU A 471 -5.12 22.03 -8.61
C LEU A 471 -6.63 21.93 -8.43
N GLU A 472 -7.31 21.47 -9.47
CA GLU A 472 -8.50 20.68 -9.25
C GLU A 472 -8.01 19.56 -8.34
N LEU A 473 -8.53 19.48 -7.11
CA LEU A 473 -8.13 18.46 -6.13
C LEU A 473 -8.23 17.01 -6.67
N ASN A 474 -8.80 16.84 -7.87
CA ASN A 474 -8.99 15.59 -8.58
C ASN A 474 -7.81 15.21 -9.51
N THR A 475 -6.78 16.05 -9.67
CA THR A 475 -5.60 15.73 -10.48
C THR A 475 -4.42 15.41 -9.57
N ASP A 476 -3.73 14.31 -9.84
CA ASP A 476 -2.55 13.85 -9.09
C ASP A 476 -1.47 14.94 -9.02
N LEU A 477 -1.21 15.47 -7.82
CA LEU A 477 -0.22 16.51 -7.57
C LEU A 477 1.19 16.05 -7.98
N GLU A 478 1.48 14.75 -7.87
CA GLU A 478 2.80 14.23 -8.23
C GLU A 478 3.09 14.40 -9.72
N GLN A 479 2.07 14.27 -10.56
CA GLN A 479 2.17 14.47 -12.02
C GLN A 479 2.33 15.94 -12.42
N GLN A 480 1.98 16.87 -11.53
CA GLN A 480 2.08 18.32 -11.76
C GLN A 480 3.42 18.91 -11.33
N LEU A 481 4.25 18.13 -10.63
CA LEU A 481 5.57 18.55 -10.16
C LEU A 481 6.62 18.40 -11.26
N ASP A 482 7.04 19.54 -11.83
CA ASP A 482 8.15 19.58 -12.78
C ASP A 482 9.50 19.57 -12.03
N ILE A 483 10.47 18.79 -12.52
CA ILE A 483 11.87 18.86 -12.04
C ILE A 483 12.44 20.21 -12.44
N ILE A 484 12.96 20.95 -11.46
CA ILE A 484 13.61 22.25 -11.64
C ILE A 484 15.13 22.11 -11.60
N ALA A 485 15.63 21.28 -10.70
CA ALA A 485 17.05 21.02 -10.55
C ALA A 485 17.30 19.62 -9.99
N ASP A 486 18.46 19.07 -10.35
CA ASP A 486 18.97 17.79 -9.90
C ASP A 486 20.44 17.99 -9.50
N PHE A 487 20.76 17.67 -8.24
CA PHE A 487 22.09 17.86 -7.66
C PHE A 487 22.58 16.54 -7.08
N ASP A 488 23.73 16.06 -7.52
CA ASP A 488 24.23 14.73 -7.20
C ASP A 488 25.73 14.69 -6.93
N SER A 489 26.17 13.58 -6.37
CA SER A 489 27.56 13.38 -5.99
C SER A 489 28.44 13.32 -7.24
N ILE A 490 29.69 13.79 -7.13
CA ILE A 490 30.67 13.68 -8.22
C ILE A 490 31.35 12.31 -8.10
N ASN A 491 30.85 11.33 -8.85
CA ASN A 491 31.31 9.95 -8.90
C ASN A 491 31.09 9.34 -10.32
N ASN A 492 30.68 8.06 -10.42
CA ASN A 492 30.43 7.37 -11.70
C ASN A 492 28.92 7.13 -11.94
N ILE A 493 28.05 7.74 -11.14
CA ILE A 493 26.59 7.59 -11.14
C ILE A 493 26.00 8.96 -11.47
N GLY A 494 24.83 8.99 -12.11
CA GLY A 494 24.10 10.23 -12.36
C GLY A 494 24.79 11.25 -13.28
N ASN A 495 24.41 12.52 -13.10
CA ASN A 495 24.82 13.68 -13.90
C ASN A 495 26.08 14.38 -13.37
N ASN A 496 26.54 14.07 -12.16
CA ASN A 496 27.78 14.57 -11.54
C ASN A 496 27.85 16.11 -11.43
N THR A 497 26.72 16.72 -11.12
CA THR A 497 26.52 18.17 -10.99
C THR A 497 27.18 18.77 -9.75
N GLY A 498 27.32 17.98 -8.69
CA GLY A 498 27.90 18.41 -7.42
C GLY A 498 27.01 19.36 -6.62
N PHE A 499 27.29 19.49 -5.32
CA PHE A 499 26.48 20.31 -4.41
C PHE A 499 26.95 21.77 -4.28
N GLY A 500 28.02 22.17 -4.98
CA GLY A 500 28.66 23.48 -4.78
C GLY A 500 27.73 24.68 -4.99
N PHE A 501 26.77 24.59 -5.90
CA PHE A 501 25.81 25.66 -6.18
C PHE A 501 24.80 25.90 -5.04
N ILE A 502 24.41 24.83 -4.34
CA ILE A 502 23.37 24.87 -3.29
C ILE A 502 23.95 24.89 -1.88
N LYS A 503 25.21 24.48 -1.69
CA LYS A 503 25.82 24.27 -0.38
C LYS A 503 26.26 25.58 0.27
N LEU A 504 25.91 25.74 1.54
CA LEU A 504 26.34 26.84 2.37
C LEU A 504 27.68 26.53 3.06
N SER A 505 28.50 27.56 3.28
CA SER A 505 29.75 27.44 4.05
C SER A 505 29.49 27.19 5.54
N GLU A 506 28.40 27.76 6.07
CA GLU A 506 27.92 27.59 7.43
C GLU A 506 26.41 27.29 7.40
N PRO A 507 25.88 26.48 8.34
CA PRO A 507 24.47 26.15 8.34
C PRO A 507 23.62 27.37 8.70
N MET A 508 22.54 27.58 7.97
CA MET A 508 21.49 28.52 8.34
C MET A 508 20.63 27.94 9.47
N MET A 509 20.27 28.80 10.43
CA MET A 509 19.39 28.50 11.55
C MET A 509 18.23 29.49 11.55
N PHE A 510 17.05 29.04 11.97
CA PHE A 510 15.86 29.89 12.06
C PHE A 510 15.35 29.93 13.50
N ASP A 511 14.84 31.08 13.92
CA ASP A 511 14.30 31.25 15.27
C ASP A 511 13.13 30.28 15.51
N GLY A 512 13.15 29.60 16.65
CA GLY A 512 12.16 28.57 17.01
C GLY A 512 12.38 27.22 16.32
N ASP A 513 13.41 27.07 15.48
CA ASP A 513 13.77 25.82 14.81
C ASP A 513 15.13 25.32 15.31
N THR A 514 15.20 24.01 15.62
CA THR A 514 16.45 23.37 16.09
C THR A 514 17.26 22.76 14.96
N ASN A 515 16.70 22.70 13.75
CA ASN A 515 17.34 22.11 12.57
C ASN A 515 18.42 23.01 11.98
N LYS A 516 19.47 22.37 11.46
CA LYS A 516 20.56 23.02 10.71
C LYS A 516 20.34 22.85 9.22
N TYR A 517 20.20 23.96 8.50
CA TYR A 517 19.99 23.98 7.06
C TYR A 517 21.32 24.22 6.35
N TRP A 518 21.78 23.24 5.55
CA TRP A 518 23.08 23.27 4.89
C TRP A 518 23.00 23.62 3.41
N TYR A 519 21.81 23.57 2.86
CA TYR A 519 21.54 23.80 1.45
C TYR A 519 20.49 24.89 1.24
N LYS A 520 20.62 25.63 0.15
CA LYS A 520 19.74 26.73 -0.26
C LYS A 520 19.51 26.70 -1.76
N PHE A 521 18.28 26.94 -2.19
CA PHE A 521 17.94 27.18 -3.60
C PHE A 521 16.92 28.31 -3.72
N GLU A 522 17.20 29.28 -4.59
CA GLU A 522 16.35 30.46 -4.79
C GLU A 522 15.55 30.35 -6.08
N PHE A 523 14.27 30.66 -5.98
CA PHE A 523 13.36 30.83 -7.09
C PHE A 523 13.08 32.33 -7.25
N PRO A 524 13.88 33.09 -8.03
CA PRO A 524 13.60 34.48 -8.33
C PRO A 524 12.43 34.61 -9.31
N ASN A 525 11.87 35.81 -9.44
CA ASN A 525 10.84 36.17 -10.42
C ASN A 525 9.55 35.31 -10.33
N GLN A 526 9.16 34.89 -9.13
CA GLN A 526 7.86 34.28 -8.91
C GLN A 526 6.75 35.34 -8.98
N LEU A 527 5.54 34.93 -9.32
CA LEU A 527 4.41 35.86 -9.45
C LEU A 527 3.68 35.97 -8.11
N ASN A 528 3.58 37.17 -7.55
CA ASN A 528 2.79 37.38 -6.33
C ASN A 528 1.31 37.06 -6.55
N GLY A 529 0.63 36.58 -5.51
CA GLY A 529 -0.76 36.14 -5.53
C GLY A 529 -1.00 34.77 -6.17
N PHE A 530 0.00 34.24 -6.89
CA PHE A 530 -0.05 32.88 -7.43
C PHE A 530 0.37 31.86 -6.39
N MET A 531 -0.30 30.71 -6.43
CA MET A 531 0.02 29.57 -5.61
C MET A 531 0.91 28.59 -6.38
N TYR A 532 1.94 28.10 -5.69
CA TYR A 532 2.88 27.09 -6.17
C TYR A 532 3.01 25.99 -5.12
N VAL A 533 3.38 24.79 -5.57
CA VAL A 533 3.87 23.73 -4.68
C VAL A 533 5.34 23.49 -4.99
N TYR A 534 6.18 23.53 -3.96
CA TYR A 534 7.61 23.25 -4.03
C TYR A 534 7.93 21.98 -3.24
N THR A 535 8.89 21.17 -3.67
CA THR A 535 9.38 20.04 -2.87
C THR A 535 10.85 19.75 -3.13
N VAL A 536 11.52 19.19 -2.12
CA VAL A 536 12.89 18.70 -2.20
C VAL A 536 12.89 17.24 -1.76
N THR A 537 13.42 16.36 -2.60
CA THR A 537 13.57 14.94 -2.32
C THR A 537 15.05 14.57 -2.29
N ALA A 538 15.38 13.49 -1.59
CA ALA A 538 16.68 12.83 -1.65
C ALA A 538 16.56 11.48 -2.36
N TYR A 539 17.63 11.04 -3.00
CA TYR A 539 17.70 9.73 -3.63
C TYR A 539 19.06 9.05 -3.41
N ASP A 540 19.06 7.72 -3.44
CA ASP A 540 20.25 6.88 -3.27
C ASP A 540 20.91 6.50 -4.61
N LYS A 541 21.97 5.70 -4.54
CA LYS A 541 22.74 5.22 -5.70
C LYS A 541 22.03 4.11 -6.48
N GLY A 542 21.00 3.49 -5.91
CA GLY A 542 20.53 2.18 -6.32
C GLY A 542 21.54 1.08 -6.01
N ASP A 543 21.21 -0.14 -6.44
CA ASP A 543 22.04 -1.34 -6.31
C ASP A 543 21.94 -2.14 -7.62
N GLU A 544 22.88 -1.91 -8.53
CA GLU A 544 22.94 -2.62 -9.82
C GLU A 544 23.11 -4.13 -9.66
N GLU A 545 23.82 -4.60 -8.63
CA GLU A 545 24.00 -6.04 -8.38
C GLU A 545 22.66 -6.73 -8.07
N GLN A 546 21.74 -5.98 -7.45
CA GLN A 546 20.37 -6.44 -7.16
C GLN A 546 19.35 -6.06 -8.25
N GLY A 547 19.77 -5.37 -9.32
CA GLY A 547 18.90 -4.84 -10.35
C GLY A 547 17.97 -3.72 -9.87
N LEU A 548 18.38 -3.01 -8.82
CA LEU A 548 17.64 -1.91 -8.20
C LEU A 548 18.17 -0.57 -8.73
N GLY A 549 17.32 0.22 -9.38
CA GLY A 549 17.65 1.61 -9.70
C GLY A 549 17.58 2.51 -8.46
N PRO A 550 18.03 3.77 -8.56
CA PRO A 550 17.93 4.76 -7.48
C PRO A 550 16.52 4.86 -6.89
N LEU A 551 16.41 4.83 -5.56
CA LEU A 551 15.18 5.11 -4.85
C LEU A 551 15.14 6.56 -4.40
N GLU A 552 13.97 7.17 -4.51
CA GLU A 552 13.74 8.58 -4.18
C GLU A 552 12.69 8.71 -3.07
N SER A 553 12.97 9.56 -2.09
CA SER A 553 12.04 9.90 -1.01
C SER A 553 10.77 10.57 -1.55
N SER A 554 9.64 10.47 -0.82
CA SER A 554 8.35 10.98 -1.29
C SER A 554 8.38 12.47 -1.69
N LYS A 555 7.96 12.77 -2.92
CA LYS A 555 7.74 14.16 -3.40
C LYS A 555 6.66 14.89 -2.62
N LEU A 556 5.62 14.18 -2.20
CA LEU A 556 4.49 14.76 -1.47
C LEU A 556 4.83 15.01 0.01
N GLY A 557 5.62 14.12 0.61
CA GLY A 557 6.01 14.19 2.03
C GLY A 557 6.71 15.50 2.43
N ASN A 558 7.42 16.12 1.48
CA ASN A 558 8.12 17.39 1.68
C ASN A 558 7.48 18.59 0.99
N SER A 559 6.30 18.43 0.40
CA SER A 559 5.65 19.48 -0.37
C SER A 559 5.30 20.72 0.48
N LYS A 560 5.55 21.91 -0.08
CA LYS A 560 5.25 23.22 0.51
C LYS A 560 4.35 23.99 -0.45
N ARG A 561 3.08 24.15 -0.06
CA ARG A 561 2.12 24.96 -0.79
C ARG A 561 2.26 26.43 -0.36
N ILE A 562 2.60 27.29 -1.30
CA ILE A 562 3.01 28.67 -1.04
C ILE A 562 2.24 29.61 -1.95
N VAL A 563 1.62 30.64 -1.36
CA VAL A 563 1.17 31.82 -2.08
C VAL A 563 2.27 32.86 -1.98
N VAL A 564 2.85 33.20 -3.12
CA VAL A 564 3.99 34.13 -3.19
C VAL A 564 3.47 35.55 -2.92
N GLY A 565 4.22 36.32 -2.15
CA GLY A 565 3.76 37.63 -1.75
C GLY A 565 4.73 38.44 -0.91
N THR A 566 4.33 39.65 -0.57
CA THR A 566 5.14 40.56 0.25
C THR A 566 5.13 40.16 1.73
N PRO A 567 6.28 40.16 2.43
CA PRO A 567 6.32 39.99 3.88
C PRO A 567 5.60 41.12 4.63
N ALA A 568 5.29 40.88 5.91
CA ALA A 568 4.72 41.91 6.77
C ALA A 568 5.62 43.15 6.85
N ASN A 569 5.03 44.34 6.70
CA ASN A 569 5.76 45.59 6.69
C ASN A 569 5.19 46.61 7.69
N ASN A 570 5.83 46.67 8.86
CA ASN A 570 5.46 47.56 9.97
C ASN A 570 6.01 48.99 9.83
N ASN A 571 6.67 49.34 8.72
CA ASN A 571 7.16 50.69 8.50
C ASN A 571 6.00 51.64 8.16
N ALA A 572 5.90 52.77 8.86
CA ALA A 572 4.93 53.83 8.62
C ALA A 572 4.90 54.31 7.16
N ASP A 573 6.08 54.40 6.52
CA ASP A 573 6.23 54.92 5.16
C ASP A 573 5.95 53.88 4.06
N ALA A 574 5.72 52.61 4.41
CA ALA A 574 5.48 51.57 3.41
C ALA A 574 4.13 51.79 2.70
N GLU A 575 4.15 51.77 1.37
CA GLU A 575 2.94 51.87 0.56
C GLU A 575 2.16 50.55 0.56
N VAL A 576 0.91 50.60 1.02
CA VAL A 576 -0.06 49.52 0.88
C VAL A 576 -0.71 49.59 -0.49
N GLY A 577 -1.00 48.43 -1.08
CA GLY A 577 -1.59 48.36 -2.41
C GLY A 577 -2.55 47.20 -2.58
N VAL A 578 -3.10 47.12 -3.78
CA VAL A 578 -4.03 46.06 -4.21
C VAL A 578 -3.59 45.52 -5.56
N TYR A 579 -3.66 44.20 -5.75
CA TYR A 579 -3.56 43.61 -7.09
C TYR A 579 -4.62 42.50 -7.31
N PRO A 580 -5.13 42.33 -8.55
CA PRO A 580 -4.84 43.19 -9.70
C PRO A 580 -5.54 44.55 -9.52
N ASN A 581 -4.90 45.62 -9.99
CA ASN A 581 -5.48 46.96 -9.94
C ASN A 581 -5.16 47.69 -11.26
N PRO A 582 -6.15 47.87 -12.17
CA PRO A 582 -7.56 47.50 -11.99
C PRO A 582 -7.78 45.98 -12.01
N TYR A 583 -8.81 45.53 -11.30
CA TYR A 583 -9.41 44.21 -11.52
C TYR A 583 -10.36 44.33 -12.73
N TYR A 584 -10.07 43.64 -13.83
CA TYR A 584 -10.77 43.78 -15.12
C TYR A 584 -11.37 42.45 -15.59
N GLY A 585 -12.67 42.28 -15.40
CA GLY A 585 -13.47 41.10 -15.71
C GLY A 585 -13.13 39.90 -14.82
N ASN A 586 -11.90 39.40 -14.97
CA ASN A 586 -11.33 38.31 -14.19
C ASN A 586 -9.82 38.50 -14.03
N ALA A 587 -9.29 38.07 -12.89
CA ALA A 587 -7.88 37.79 -12.73
C ALA A 587 -7.53 36.42 -13.31
N ILE A 588 -6.25 36.21 -13.62
CA ILE A 588 -5.77 34.90 -14.11
C ILE A 588 -6.03 33.82 -13.07
N TRP A 589 -5.87 34.11 -11.78
CA TRP A 589 -6.07 33.18 -10.66
C TRP A 589 -7.52 32.94 -10.25
N ASP A 590 -8.52 33.57 -10.88
CA ASP A 590 -9.91 33.34 -10.49
C ASP A 590 -10.38 31.92 -10.79
N GLY A 591 -11.21 31.38 -9.91
CA GLY A 591 -11.80 30.06 -10.08
C GLY A 591 -12.93 30.04 -11.11
N THR A 592 -13.19 28.88 -11.68
CA THR A 592 -14.27 28.63 -12.64
C THR A 592 -15.43 27.88 -11.98
N GLY A 593 -16.59 27.83 -12.63
CA GLY A 593 -17.75 27.03 -12.19
C GLY A 593 -18.93 27.85 -11.63
N ASN A 594 -19.90 27.13 -11.04
CA ASN A 594 -21.21 27.69 -10.66
C ASN A 594 -21.16 28.68 -9.47
N LYS A 595 -20.09 28.64 -8.67
CA LYS A 595 -19.84 29.57 -7.55
C LYS A 595 -18.98 30.77 -7.95
N ARG A 596 -18.99 31.16 -9.23
CA ARG A 596 -18.03 32.11 -9.81
C ARG A 596 -17.82 33.40 -9.01
N GLU A 597 -18.86 33.98 -8.41
CA GLU A 597 -18.70 35.26 -7.69
C GLU A 597 -17.85 35.13 -6.41
N VAL A 598 -17.92 34.02 -5.67
CA VAL A 598 -17.10 33.77 -4.46
C VAL A 598 -15.75 33.11 -4.76
N LEU A 599 -15.48 32.83 -6.04
CA LEU A 599 -14.22 32.26 -6.54
C LEU A 599 -13.33 33.32 -7.21
N ARG A 600 -13.66 34.60 -7.07
CA ARG A 600 -12.80 35.70 -7.52
C ARG A 600 -11.99 36.20 -6.34
N LYS A 601 -10.83 36.80 -6.60
CA LYS A 601 -10.09 37.46 -5.52
C LYS A 601 -9.14 38.56 -5.99
N ILE A 602 -8.96 39.54 -5.12
CA ILE A 602 -7.84 40.48 -5.13
C ILE A 602 -7.01 40.31 -3.86
N TYR A 603 -5.78 40.79 -3.86
CA TYR A 603 -4.92 40.80 -2.69
C TYR A 603 -4.60 42.23 -2.28
N PHE A 604 -4.70 42.50 -0.99
CA PHE A 604 -4.04 43.63 -0.33
C PHE A 604 -2.62 43.19 0.03
N PHE A 605 -1.62 44.04 -0.23
CA PHE A 605 -0.20 43.72 -0.01
C PHE A 605 0.55 44.82 0.73
N ASN A 606 1.78 44.52 1.17
CA ASN A 606 2.61 45.34 2.07
C ASN A 606 1.91 45.66 3.40
N LEU A 607 1.11 44.73 3.91
CA LEU A 607 0.36 44.91 5.14
C LEU A 607 1.27 44.87 6.39
N PRO A 608 0.97 45.64 7.44
CA PRO A 608 1.55 45.44 8.77
C PRO A 608 1.24 44.04 9.31
N SER A 609 2.03 43.57 10.29
CA SER A 609 1.89 42.22 10.84
C SER A 609 0.55 41.97 11.56
N ASN A 610 -0.14 43.04 11.99
CA ASN A 610 -1.46 42.97 12.60
C ASN A 610 -2.26 44.25 12.29
N CYS A 611 -3.31 44.16 11.48
CA CYS A 611 -4.06 45.35 11.03
C CYS A 611 -5.52 45.05 10.65
N GLU A 612 -6.37 46.08 10.74
CA GLU A 612 -7.74 46.08 10.21
C GLU A 612 -7.73 46.65 8.77
N ILE A 613 -8.36 45.96 7.83
CA ILE A 613 -8.60 46.43 6.47
C ILE A 613 -10.08 46.79 6.35
N SER A 614 -10.39 48.01 5.85
CA SER A 614 -11.76 48.43 5.56
C SER A 614 -11.87 48.96 4.13
N ILE A 615 -12.94 48.56 3.43
CA ILE A 615 -13.21 48.90 2.04
C ILE A 615 -14.45 49.79 1.97
N TRP A 616 -14.39 50.85 1.16
CA TRP A 616 -15.44 51.87 1.07
C TRP A 616 -15.75 52.26 -0.36
N THR A 617 -17.01 52.62 -0.62
CA THR A 617 -17.41 53.33 -1.86
C THR A 617 -16.90 54.78 -1.83
N LEU A 618 -16.82 55.46 -2.99
CA LEU A 618 -16.49 56.89 -3.03
C LEU A 618 -17.46 57.78 -2.24
N SER A 619 -18.71 57.32 -2.06
CA SER A 619 -19.73 58.01 -1.27
C SER A 619 -19.54 57.83 0.24
N GLY A 620 -18.60 56.97 0.67
CA GLY A 620 -18.28 56.72 2.07
C GLY A 620 -19.06 55.55 2.70
N ASP A 621 -19.73 54.72 1.90
CA ASP A 621 -20.42 53.53 2.41
C ASP A 621 -19.42 52.41 2.68
N LEU A 622 -19.52 51.77 3.85
CA LEU A 622 -18.68 50.61 4.21
C LEU A 622 -19.12 49.39 3.42
N VAL A 623 -18.21 48.90 2.56
CA VAL A 623 -18.41 47.70 1.73
C VAL A 623 -18.06 46.46 2.52
N ASP A 624 -16.86 46.41 3.11
CA ASP A 624 -16.40 45.28 3.89
C ASP A 624 -15.29 45.67 4.88
N ARG A 625 -15.06 44.83 5.89
CA ARG A 625 -14.05 45.00 6.92
C ARG A 625 -13.61 43.65 7.50
N PHE A 626 -12.31 43.45 7.56
CA PHE A 626 -11.72 42.21 8.08
C PHE A 626 -10.35 42.46 8.74
N GLU A 627 -9.93 41.50 9.56
CA GLU A 627 -8.69 41.54 10.32
C GLU A 627 -7.59 40.73 9.63
N HIS A 628 -6.37 41.23 9.64
CA HIS A 628 -5.19 40.52 9.14
C HIS A 628 -4.17 40.34 10.25
N ASN A 629 -3.67 39.11 10.40
CA ASN A 629 -2.57 38.76 11.29
C ASN A 629 -1.57 37.88 10.52
N ALA A 630 -0.33 38.33 10.42
CA ALA A 630 0.72 37.68 9.63
C ALA A 630 1.04 36.25 10.08
N GLU A 631 0.90 35.94 11.36
CA GLU A 631 1.24 34.63 11.92
C GLU A 631 0.13 33.59 11.70
N THR A 632 -1.13 34.03 11.66
CA THR A 632 -2.29 33.13 11.62
C THR A 632 -3.03 33.11 10.29
N TYR A 633 -2.78 34.07 9.40
CA TYR A 633 -3.52 34.16 8.14
C TYR A 633 -3.13 33.05 7.15
N ASN A 634 -4.12 32.29 6.72
CA ASN A 634 -3.99 31.22 5.72
C ASN A 634 -5.09 31.25 4.64
N ALA A 635 -5.91 32.29 4.60
CA ALA A 635 -7.03 32.46 3.66
C ALA A 635 -8.14 31.39 3.70
N SER A 636 -8.29 30.66 4.82
CA SER A 636 -9.36 29.66 5.01
C SER A 636 -10.79 30.24 5.00
N ASP A 637 -10.89 31.56 5.12
CA ASP A 637 -12.12 32.34 5.05
C ASP A 637 -12.68 32.48 3.61
N LEU A 638 -11.89 32.18 2.58
CA LEU A 638 -12.31 32.30 1.18
C LEU A 638 -12.63 30.94 0.54
N GLU A 639 -13.77 30.88 -0.16
CA GLU A 639 -14.21 29.68 -0.91
C GLU A 639 -13.18 29.24 -1.95
N TRP A 640 -12.42 30.18 -2.52
CA TRP A 640 -11.34 29.86 -3.46
C TRP A 640 -10.32 28.90 -2.86
N PHE A 641 -9.86 29.13 -1.64
CA PHE A 641 -8.85 28.27 -1.01
C PHE A 641 -9.45 26.96 -0.52
N ASN A 642 -10.73 26.95 -0.12
CA ASN A 642 -11.46 25.71 0.18
C ASN A 642 -11.66 24.83 -1.07
N THR A 643 -11.70 25.44 -2.26
CA THR A 643 -11.92 24.74 -3.54
C THR A 643 -10.63 24.29 -4.20
N TYR A 644 -9.53 25.04 -4.07
CA TYR A 644 -8.29 24.82 -4.84
C TYR A 644 -7.06 24.55 -3.97
N SER A 645 -7.24 24.43 -2.66
CA SER A 645 -6.17 24.13 -1.70
C SER A 645 -6.60 23.04 -0.71
N ASP A 646 -5.65 22.57 0.09
CA ASP A 646 -5.82 21.52 1.11
C ASP A 646 -5.77 22.08 2.54
N GLY A 647 -5.77 23.41 2.69
CA GLY A 647 -5.65 24.10 3.98
C GLY A 647 -4.22 24.23 4.50
N THR A 648 -3.21 23.72 3.79
CA THR A 648 -1.80 23.77 4.24
C THR A 648 -1.00 24.95 3.66
N GLN A 649 -1.63 25.77 2.81
CA GLN A 649 -0.99 26.91 2.15
C GLN A 649 -0.39 27.92 3.14
N LYS A 650 0.77 28.46 2.79
CA LYS A 650 1.45 29.51 3.55
C LYS A 650 1.58 30.80 2.74
N PHE A 651 1.55 31.93 3.46
CA PHE A 651 1.73 33.27 2.94
C PHE A 651 3.00 33.90 3.51
N ALA A 652 3.52 34.94 2.86
CA ALA A 652 4.64 35.74 3.37
C ALA A 652 4.27 36.59 4.61
N GLY A 653 2.98 36.75 4.91
CA GLY A 653 2.48 37.44 6.09
C GLY A 653 2.19 38.93 5.90
N GLY A 654 2.45 39.53 4.75
CA GLY A 654 2.05 40.91 4.42
C GLY A 654 0.93 40.99 3.39
N GLU A 655 0.16 39.91 3.22
CA GLU A 655 -0.90 39.81 2.21
C GLU A 655 -2.21 39.29 2.78
N HIS A 656 -3.33 39.82 2.25
CA HIS A 656 -4.67 39.37 2.57
C HIS A 656 -5.54 39.35 1.30
N ALA A 657 -6.13 38.20 0.99
CA ALA A 657 -7.03 38.00 -0.13
C ALA A 657 -8.47 38.39 0.22
N TRP A 658 -9.19 39.04 -0.69
CA TRP A 658 -10.61 39.38 -0.55
C TRP A 658 -11.39 38.95 -1.79
N ASP A 659 -12.57 38.37 -1.62
CA ASP A 659 -13.35 37.69 -2.67
C ASP A 659 -14.31 38.60 -3.45
N LEU A 660 -14.23 39.91 -3.23
CA LEU A 660 -15.11 40.91 -3.84
C LEU A 660 -16.58 40.79 -3.41
N ILE A 661 -16.84 40.15 -2.27
CA ILE A 661 -18.15 40.08 -1.62
C ILE A 661 -18.20 41.11 -0.48
N SER A 662 -19.30 41.87 -0.40
CA SER A 662 -19.52 42.81 0.68
C SER A 662 -19.87 42.09 1.99
N LYS A 663 -19.79 42.82 3.10
CA LYS A 663 -20.27 42.35 4.42
C LYS A 663 -21.73 41.87 4.45
N ASP A 664 -22.53 42.29 3.46
CA ASP A 664 -23.95 41.93 3.31
C ASP A 664 -24.14 40.73 2.36
N GLU A 665 -23.05 39.98 2.10
CA GLU A 665 -23.00 38.80 1.24
C GLU A 665 -23.38 39.07 -0.23
N GLN A 666 -23.08 40.29 -0.72
CA GLN A 666 -23.38 40.69 -2.10
C GLN A 666 -22.11 40.98 -2.89
N ALA A 667 -22.06 40.48 -4.13
CA ALA A 667 -20.97 40.79 -5.03
C ALA A 667 -20.95 42.29 -5.37
N VAL A 668 -19.79 42.94 -5.21
CA VAL A 668 -19.66 44.39 -5.42
C VAL A 668 -19.83 44.80 -6.88
N ALA A 669 -20.21 46.05 -7.15
CA ALA A 669 -20.38 46.56 -8.52
C ALA A 669 -19.05 47.01 -9.16
N SER A 670 -19.07 47.29 -10.47
CA SER A 670 -17.98 48.02 -11.12
C SER A 670 -17.89 49.43 -10.55
N GLY A 671 -16.69 49.87 -10.16
CA GLY A 671 -16.50 51.16 -9.54
C GLY A 671 -15.10 51.38 -8.98
N LEU A 672 -14.80 52.64 -8.67
CA LEU A 672 -13.61 53.02 -7.91
C LEU A 672 -13.92 52.91 -6.42
N TYR A 673 -13.06 52.20 -5.69
CA TYR A 673 -13.15 52.00 -4.25
C TYR A 673 -11.92 52.61 -3.58
N PHE A 674 -12.05 52.96 -2.29
CA PHE A 674 -10.89 53.25 -1.46
C PHE A 674 -10.86 52.30 -0.27
N PHE A 675 -9.65 51.98 0.20
CA PHE A 675 -9.45 51.15 1.37
C PHE A 675 -8.57 51.86 2.39
N THR A 676 -8.73 51.46 3.65
CA THR A 676 -7.88 51.88 4.76
C THR A 676 -7.25 50.65 5.40
N VAL A 677 -5.97 50.76 5.75
CA VAL A 677 -5.26 49.76 6.56
C VAL A 677 -4.87 50.43 7.86
N LYS A 678 -5.43 49.98 8.98
CA LYS A 678 -5.13 50.49 10.31
C LYS A 678 -4.24 49.51 11.05
N ASP A 679 -3.00 49.87 11.32
CA ASP A 679 -2.09 49.08 12.16
C ASP A 679 -2.57 49.12 13.61
N HIS A 680 -2.80 47.95 14.21
CA HIS A 680 -3.26 47.85 15.60
C HIS A 680 -2.17 48.21 16.61
N LYS A 681 -0.89 48.12 16.23
CA LYS A 681 0.23 48.42 17.12
C LYS A 681 0.52 49.92 17.20
N SER A 682 0.63 50.59 16.05
CA SER A 682 0.93 52.04 15.99
C SER A 682 -0.32 52.92 16.02
N GLY A 683 -1.47 52.39 15.58
CA GLY A 683 -2.70 53.16 15.36
C GLY A 683 -2.71 53.96 14.04
N GLU A 684 -1.62 53.90 13.26
CA GLU A 684 -1.52 54.60 11.98
C GLU A 684 -2.49 54.04 10.95
N ILE A 685 -3.05 54.94 10.12
CA ILE A 685 -4.01 54.59 9.06
C ILE A 685 -3.41 54.94 7.71
N LYS A 686 -3.17 53.91 6.90
CA LYS A 686 -2.78 54.04 5.51
C LYS A 686 -4.02 53.95 4.61
N ARG A 687 -3.94 54.55 3.42
CA ARG A 687 -5.06 54.65 2.49
C ARG A 687 -4.60 54.32 1.08
N GLY A 688 -5.45 53.63 0.32
CA GLY A 688 -5.23 53.39 -1.10
C GLY A 688 -6.54 53.34 -1.87
N LYS A 689 -6.44 53.18 -3.19
CA LYS A 689 -7.59 53.09 -4.10
C LYS A 689 -7.41 51.94 -5.07
N PHE A 690 -8.51 51.32 -5.47
CA PHE A 690 -8.52 50.28 -6.50
C PHE A 690 -9.79 50.34 -7.33
N LEU A 691 -9.68 49.92 -8.59
CA LEU A 691 -10.76 49.97 -9.56
C LEU A 691 -11.21 48.54 -9.90
N ILE A 692 -12.52 48.30 -9.83
CA ILE A 692 -13.16 47.08 -10.33
C ILE A 692 -13.92 47.42 -11.61
N VAL A 693 -13.67 46.67 -12.67
CA VAL A 693 -14.42 46.70 -13.93
C VAL A 693 -14.91 45.27 -14.18
N LYS A 694 -16.18 44.96 -13.89
CA LYS A 694 -16.77 43.63 -14.12
C LYS A 694 -17.12 43.37 -15.58
#